data_AF-A0A3D8MSW4-F1
#
_entry.id   AF-A0A3D8MSW4-F1
#
_cell.length_a   1.000
_cell.length_b   1.000
_cell.length_c   1.000
_cell.angle_alpha   90.00
_cell.angle_beta   90.00
_cell.angle_gamma   90.00
#
_symmetry.space_group_name_H-M   'P 1'
#
loop_
_entity.id
_entity.type
_entity.pdbx_description
1 polymer ?
#
loop_
_entity_poly.entity_id
_entity_poly.type
_entity_poly.pdbx_seq_one_letter_code
_entity_poly.pdbx_strand_id
1 'polypeptide(L)'
;MLIAVVMVACSSPGDDARTDGGERDSGEHDAGGSEDVGEDADGGGLEPPRCQAFPQCADDERVVDCQCVSNLDRRCSYDDECRPEETCQEIEAGRPKVCIYEPPVPRGCPGEPGCEAGAQEVLLAGAASMIITPESFKAPPAEGESDPGWEDDAMWIAGFSSGRPALFCPEERIGCDGPECCISKFAHDDLKSQIVVLRQDETTVAMVALDVVGFFHTDVQALRARIPAELGIDHLIVASTHNHEAPDTAGQWGPGSPLPNRSGRNPAFIERILSQTLLGLEQAVANLEPAQVHAAVLKPGVEGLAISDSRPPYIFDDNLPVVRVSAVDSGETIATLLSFANHPEVLWSGNQLITADYPHYVRKYIEQGLDAVQNSQGQELKPALDGLGGVTVFFVGALGGLINPGRGGALNYADEAFEGEQRHTFDAADAVGQRLAMHVLRAHRDGELLAQDSPALSFRTVTFLTPIENTIFQLAAFGVKLIERDVYNAAQINTLQFYPGPPQVLTEASVVGLGSVAFFTAPGEVFPESLVGGYPGRTSVWDPVIGDVEERRAEAVCGPDGMPLEGGDEGESPCVVRPDQVNPPDFGLAPRGPYIYERLGSGALPFFIGLGGDFLGYMVPSYDYEGPQGTQAAPGSHYEETNGVNGQIQADWEAALDRLLTPR
;
A
#
# COMPACT_ATOMS: atom_id res chain seq x y z
N MET A 1 24.83 22.00 18.01
CA MET A 1 24.36 21.23 19.17
C MET A 1 23.66 20.03 18.57
N LEU A 2 24.37 18.90 18.43
CA LEU A 2 23.88 17.77 17.63
C LEU A 2 22.75 17.06 18.37
N ILE A 3 21.72 16.66 17.62
CA ILE A 3 20.61 15.85 18.12
C ILE A 3 21.07 14.39 18.05
N ALA A 4 20.98 13.68 19.18
CA ALA A 4 21.16 12.23 19.21
C ALA A 4 19.78 11.58 18.99
N VAL A 5 19.58 10.99 17.81
CA VAL A 5 18.40 10.16 17.51
C VAL A 5 18.78 8.71 17.78
N VAL A 6 17.93 8.01 18.53
CA VAL A 6 18.07 6.59 18.92
C VAL A 6 16.66 6.01 19.03
N MET A 7 16.52 4.71 18.78
CA MET A 7 15.30 3.87 18.94
C MET A 7 14.27 4.00 17.80
N VAL A 8 13.58 2.93 17.34
CA VAL A 8 13.72 1.48 17.62
C VAL A 8 13.84 0.73 16.29
N ALA A 9 14.78 -0.22 16.19
CA ALA A 9 14.66 -1.37 15.30
C ALA A 9 14.44 -2.61 16.18
N CYS A 10 13.77 -3.64 15.66
CA CYS A 10 13.42 -4.84 16.43
C CYS A 10 14.64 -5.46 17.13
N SER A 11 14.49 -5.71 18.43
CA SER A 11 15.58 -5.81 19.41
C SER A 11 16.70 -6.80 19.03
N SER A 12 17.96 -6.35 19.13
CA SER A 12 19.14 -7.22 19.14
C SER A 12 20.28 -6.62 20.00
N PRO A 13 21.05 -7.43 20.75
CA PRO A 13 22.19 -6.97 21.53
C PRO A 13 23.47 -6.86 20.66
N GLY A 14 24.29 -5.84 20.93
CA GLY A 14 25.57 -5.60 20.22
C GLY A 14 26.82 -5.98 21.04
N ASP A 15 28.00 -5.65 20.51
CA ASP A 15 29.31 -5.82 21.18
C ASP A 15 30.33 -4.73 20.76
N ASP A 16 31.48 -4.65 21.45
CA ASP A 16 32.21 -3.38 21.66
C ASP A 16 33.48 -3.11 20.79
N ALA A 17 33.54 -1.89 20.23
CA ALA A 17 34.68 -0.98 19.97
C ALA A 17 36.10 -1.46 19.54
N ARG A 18 36.69 -0.74 18.55
CA ARG A 18 38.07 -0.15 18.65
C ARG A 18 38.39 0.94 17.59
N THR A 19 39.58 1.55 17.70
CA THR A 19 39.90 2.92 17.25
C THR A 19 41.10 3.04 16.29
N ASP A 20 41.36 4.28 15.84
CA ASP A 20 42.41 4.81 14.95
C ASP A 20 42.16 4.64 13.43
N GLY A 21 42.54 5.58 12.55
CA GLY A 21 43.14 6.91 12.78
C GLY A 21 44.12 7.32 11.67
N GLY A 22 43.85 8.40 10.93
CA GLY A 22 44.73 8.88 9.84
C GLY A 22 44.26 10.20 9.20
N GLU A 23 45.18 10.92 8.55
CA GLU A 23 44.96 12.26 7.99
C GLU A 23 45.41 12.36 6.52
N ARG A 24 44.69 13.16 5.70
CA ARG A 24 45.15 13.97 4.52
C ARG A 24 45.84 13.18 3.37
N ASP A 25 45.80 13.63 2.11
CA ASP A 25 45.92 15.01 1.60
C ASP A 25 45.20 15.19 0.23
N SER A 26 45.36 16.38 -0.34
CA SER A 26 44.68 17.00 -1.47
C SER A 26 45.35 16.79 -2.84
N GLY A 27 44.62 17.12 -3.92
CA GLY A 27 45.15 17.16 -5.29
C GLY A 27 44.12 17.63 -6.33
N GLU A 28 44.16 18.91 -6.70
CA GLU A 28 43.35 19.50 -7.78
C GLU A 28 43.91 19.13 -9.18
N HIS A 29 43.07 19.20 -10.23
CA HIS A 29 43.36 20.04 -11.41
C HIS A 29 42.21 20.16 -12.45
N ASP A 30 42.12 21.38 -12.96
CA ASP A 30 41.47 21.97 -14.16
C ASP A 30 41.47 21.16 -15.48
N ALA A 31 40.75 21.55 -16.57
CA ALA A 31 39.54 22.37 -16.81
C ALA A 31 39.23 22.51 -18.33
N GLY A 32 38.01 22.94 -18.70
CA GLY A 32 37.62 23.47 -20.03
C GLY A 32 37.28 22.42 -21.11
N GLY A 33 36.51 22.70 -22.18
CA GLY A 33 35.72 23.89 -22.63
C GLY A 33 34.91 23.46 -23.88
N SER A 34 33.63 23.84 -24.07
CA SER A 34 33.06 25.14 -24.52
C SER A 34 32.84 25.25 -26.05
N GLU A 35 31.77 25.98 -26.46
CA GLU A 35 31.37 26.40 -27.85
C GLU A 35 30.83 25.30 -28.83
N ASP A 36 29.78 25.48 -29.65
CA ASP A 36 28.68 26.48 -29.71
C ASP A 36 27.46 26.02 -30.60
N VAL A 37 26.41 26.86 -30.67
CA VAL A 37 25.19 26.98 -31.54
C VAL A 37 25.43 26.78 -33.08
N GLY A 38 24.48 26.51 -34.01
CA GLY A 38 23.00 26.41 -34.07
C GLY A 38 22.37 27.39 -35.11
N GLU A 39 21.22 27.09 -35.78
CA GLU A 39 20.34 28.06 -36.52
C GLU A 39 19.01 27.45 -37.08
N ASP A 40 17.99 28.29 -37.31
CA ASP A 40 16.57 27.99 -37.66
C ASP A 40 16.28 27.98 -39.21
N ALA A 41 15.07 27.98 -39.81
CA ALA A 41 13.63 28.08 -39.44
C ALA A 41 12.79 27.33 -40.54
N ASP A 42 11.46 27.42 -40.77
CA ASP A 42 10.28 28.21 -40.32
C ASP A 42 8.98 27.41 -40.65
N GLY A 43 7.81 27.75 -40.07
CA GLY A 43 6.50 27.24 -40.54
C GLY A 43 5.35 27.28 -39.52
N GLY A 44 4.58 28.37 -39.47
CA GLY A 44 3.54 28.58 -38.45
C GLY A 44 2.16 27.96 -38.69
N GLY A 45 1.54 27.46 -37.61
CA GLY A 45 0.12 27.12 -37.48
C GLY A 45 -0.33 27.27 -36.02
N LEU A 46 -1.61 27.57 -35.76
CA LEU A 46 -2.14 27.76 -34.40
C LEU A 46 -2.51 26.42 -33.75
N GLU A 47 -1.49 25.65 -33.39
CA GLU A 47 -1.56 24.75 -32.23
C GLU A 47 -1.37 25.56 -30.93
N PRO A 48 -1.75 25.04 -29.75
CA PRO A 48 -1.28 25.60 -28.49
C PRO A 48 0.26 25.57 -28.42
N PRO A 49 0.90 26.42 -27.60
CA PRO A 49 2.36 26.46 -27.48
C PRO A 49 2.89 25.21 -26.77
N ARG A 50 3.05 24.11 -27.53
CA ARG A 50 3.94 23.01 -27.13
C ARG A 50 5.33 23.59 -26.92
N CYS A 51 5.92 23.32 -25.76
CA CYS A 51 7.20 23.87 -25.36
C CYS A 51 8.28 23.56 -26.42
N GLN A 52 9.00 24.59 -26.91
CA GLN A 52 10.07 24.39 -27.89
C GLN A 52 11.17 23.47 -27.35
N ALA A 53 11.39 23.52 -26.03
CA ALA A 53 11.89 22.41 -25.22
C ALA A 53 11.16 22.45 -23.87
N PHE A 54 10.98 21.30 -23.21
CA PHE A 54 10.63 21.29 -21.79
C PHE A 54 11.87 21.73 -20.98
N PRO A 55 11.73 22.61 -19.98
CA PRO A 55 12.86 22.98 -19.14
C PRO A 55 13.30 21.80 -18.27
N GLN A 56 14.60 21.71 -17.97
CA GLN A 56 15.10 20.87 -16.89
C GLN A 56 14.83 21.60 -15.57
N CYS A 57 13.94 21.05 -14.75
CA CYS A 57 13.60 21.57 -13.43
C CYS A 57 14.42 20.89 -12.33
N ALA A 58 14.43 21.46 -11.13
CA ALA A 58 14.97 20.79 -9.95
C ALA A 58 14.07 19.62 -9.49
N ASP A 59 14.60 18.73 -8.66
CA ASP A 59 13.89 17.54 -8.15
C ASP A 59 12.63 17.91 -7.33
N ASP A 60 12.58 19.12 -6.77
CA ASP A 60 11.44 19.71 -6.06
C ASP A 60 10.59 20.68 -6.90
N GLU A 61 10.59 20.51 -8.23
CA GLU A 61 9.82 21.30 -9.20
C GLU A 61 9.14 20.38 -10.24
N ARG A 62 8.01 20.82 -10.82
CA ARG A 62 7.37 20.17 -11.98
C ARG A 62 7.17 21.16 -13.12
N VAL A 63 7.11 20.67 -14.37
CA VAL A 63 6.79 21.54 -15.51
C VAL A 63 5.29 21.86 -15.53
N VAL A 64 4.96 23.15 -15.51
CA VAL A 64 3.63 23.71 -15.74
C VAL A 64 3.76 24.76 -16.85
N ASP A 65 2.98 24.64 -17.94
CA ASP A 65 2.95 25.60 -19.05
C ASP A 65 4.35 26.09 -19.50
N CYS A 66 5.27 25.12 -19.64
CA CYS A 66 6.67 25.30 -20.04
C CYS A 66 7.58 26.04 -19.03
N GLN A 67 7.15 26.19 -17.77
CA GLN A 67 7.92 26.75 -16.65
C GLN A 67 8.12 25.70 -15.55
N CYS A 68 9.16 25.85 -14.73
CA CYS A 68 9.35 25.03 -13.54
C CYS A 68 8.62 25.67 -12.35
N VAL A 69 7.75 24.91 -11.69
CA VAL A 69 6.94 25.35 -10.54
C VAL A 69 7.20 24.41 -9.37
N SER A 70 7.53 24.95 -8.19
CA SER A 70 7.91 24.13 -7.04
C SER A 70 6.79 23.20 -6.55
N ASN A 71 7.16 21.95 -6.28
CA ASN A 71 6.27 20.94 -5.71
C ASN A 71 6.10 21.06 -4.19
N LEU A 72 6.98 21.83 -3.55
CA LEU A 72 7.04 21.98 -2.09
C LEU A 72 6.59 23.37 -1.62
N ASP A 73 6.95 24.44 -2.32
CA ASP A 73 6.59 25.81 -1.92
C ASP A 73 5.49 26.38 -2.83
N ARG A 74 4.29 26.57 -2.28
CA ARG A 74 3.13 27.13 -3.01
C ARG A 74 2.97 28.65 -2.82
N ARG A 75 4.06 29.39 -2.60
CA ARG A 75 4.06 30.88 -2.65
C ARG A 75 3.78 31.39 -4.07
N CYS A 76 3.13 32.54 -4.17
CA CYS A 76 2.86 33.20 -5.44
C CYS A 76 2.75 34.73 -5.31
N SER A 77 2.74 35.40 -6.46
CA SER A 77 2.47 36.81 -6.69
C SER A 77 1.23 36.98 -7.59
N TYR A 78 1.11 36.10 -8.58
CA TYR A 78 0.10 36.07 -9.66
C TYR A 78 -0.35 34.62 -9.93
N ASP A 79 -1.44 34.45 -10.68
CA ASP A 79 -2.01 33.12 -10.96
C ASP A 79 -1.16 32.27 -11.92
N ASP A 80 -0.33 32.89 -12.77
CA ASP A 80 0.60 32.23 -13.70
C ASP A 80 1.88 31.68 -13.02
N GLU A 81 2.03 31.90 -11.71
CA GLU A 81 3.01 31.23 -10.84
C GLU A 81 2.41 29.97 -10.17
N CYS A 82 1.11 29.73 -10.34
CA CYS A 82 0.38 28.60 -9.78
C CYS A 82 0.16 27.47 -10.81
N ARG A 83 -0.28 26.31 -10.32
CA ARG A 83 -0.68 25.17 -11.15
C ARG A 83 -2.04 25.45 -11.80
N PRO A 84 -2.39 24.85 -12.96
CA PRO A 84 -3.64 25.16 -13.66
C PRO A 84 -4.91 24.83 -12.85
N GLU A 85 -4.78 23.97 -11.84
CA GLU A 85 -5.82 23.59 -10.88
C GLU A 85 -5.90 24.49 -9.62
N GLU A 86 -5.02 25.48 -9.46
CA GLU A 86 -4.90 26.36 -8.28
C GLU A 86 -5.34 27.82 -8.58
N THR A 87 -5.34 28.69 -7.56
CA THR A 87 -5.50 30.15 -7.70
C THR A 87 -4.69 30.90 -6.65
N CYS A 88 -4.07 32.04 -6.99
CA CYS A 88 -3.15 32.78 -6.13
C CYS A 88 -3.89 33.74 -5.15
N GLN A 89 -4.08 33.33 -3.91
CA GLN A 89 -4.92 34.03 -2.92
C GLN A 89 -4.14 34.78 -1.83
N GLU A 90 -4.61 35.98 -1.46
CA GLU A 90 -4.14 36.73 -0.28
C GLU A 90 -5.04 36.41 0.93
N ILE A 91 -4.54 35.62 1.88
CA ILE A 91 -5.33 35.06 3.00
C ILE A 91 -5.31 35.99 4.24
N GLU A 92 -4.17 36.59 4.56
CA GLU A 92 -4.01 37.60 5.63
C GLU A 92 -3.18 38.77 5.08
N ALA A 93 -3.69 39.99 5.26
CA ALA A 93 -3.06 41.19 4.72
C ALA A 93 -1.63 41.39 5.26
N GLY A 94 -0.64 41.43 4.35
CA GLY A 94 0.78 41.56 4.69
C GLY A 94 1.52 40.23 4.91
N ARG A 95 0.91 39.09 4.56
CA ARG A 95 1.58 37.79 4.40
C ARG A 95 1.91 37.52 2.93
N PRO A 96 2.71 36.48 2.61
CA PRO A 96 2.77 35.96 1.25
C PRO A 96 1.38 35.52 0.76
N LYS A 97 1.11 35.67 -0.53
CA LYS A 97 0.00 34.93 -1.15
C LYS A 97 0.39 33.46 -1.30
N VAL A 98 -0.61 32.61 -1.44
CA VAL A 98 -0.46 31.17 -1.58
C VAL A 98 -1.31 30.69 -2.76
N CYS A 99 -0.78 29.77 -3.57
CA CYS A 99 -1.58 29.02 -4.53
C CYS A 99 -2.50 28.06 -3.75
N ILE A 100 -3.81 28.27 -3.88
CA ILE A 100 -4.83 27.48 -3.21
C ILE A 100 -5.52 26.56 -4.21
N TYR A 101 -5.56 25.28 -3.85
CA TYR A 101 -6.33 24.21 -4.46
C TYR A 101 -7.55 23.88 -3.59
N GLU A 102 -8.72 23.88 -4.20
CA GLU A 102 -9.96 23.39 -3.59
C GLU A 102 -10.35 22.06 -4.26
N PRO A 103 -10.37 20.92 -3.54
CA PRO A 103 -10.71 19.64 -4.13
C PRO A 103 -12.12 19.61 -4.73
N PRO A 104 -12.32 18.99 -5.91
CA PRO A 104 -13.63 18.90 -6.55
C PRO A 104 -14.68 18.15 -5.72
N VAL A 105 -15.93 18.30 -6.15
CA VAL A 105 -17.03 17.43 -5.69
C VAL A 105 -16.79 15.97 -6.10
N PRO A 106 -17.37 14.97 -5.39
CA PRO A 106 -17.22 13.57 -5.77
C PRO A 106 -17.75 13.35 -7.19
N ARG A 107 -16.96 12.70 -8.05
CA ARG A 107 -17.37 12.25 -9.38
C ARG A 107 -17.85 10.80 -9.33
N GLY A 108 -18.60 10.33 -10.32
CA GLY A 108 -19.00 8.94 -10.40
C GLY A 108 -19.87 8.56 -11.59
N CYS A 109 -19.87 7.28 -11.91
CA CYS A 109 -20.54 6.68 -13.06
C CYS A 109 -21.29 5.41 -12.66
N PRO A 110 -22.39 5.06 -13.35
CA PRO A 110 -23.06 5.87 -14.36
C PRO A 110 -23.85 7.04 -13.74
N GLY A 111 -24.15 8.06 -14.55
CA GLY A 111 -25.02 9.19 -14.16
C GLY A 111 -24.37 10.58 -14.20
N GLU A 112 -23.14 10.71 -14.68
CA GLU A 112 -22.49 11.99 -14.96
C GLU A 112 -22.22 12.19 -16.47
N PRO A 113 -22.05 13.44 -16.95
CA PRO A 113 -21.81 13.70 -18.36
C PRO A 113 -20.53 13.00 -18.85
N GLY A 114 -20.67 12.11 -19.83
CA GLY A 114 -19.60 11.26 -20.34
C GLY A 114 -19.77 9.77 -20.00
N CYS A 115 -20.52 9.46 -18.94
CA CYS A 115 -20.85 8.08 -18.53
C CYS A 115 -22.36 7.99 -18.23
N GLU A 116 -23.17 8.11 -19.28
CA GLU A 116 -24.62 8.02 -19.20
C GLU A 116 -25.06 6.60 -18.80
N ALA A 117 -26.12 6.47 -17.99
CA ALA A 117 -26.69 5.18 -17.66
C ALA A 117 -27.31 4.56 -18.92
N GLY A 118 -26.67 3.50 -19.42
CA GLY A 118 -27.08 2.84 -20.65
C GLY A 118 -28.16 1.78 -20.44
N ALA A 119 -28.09 0.72 -21.24
CA ALA A 119 -29.08 -0.35 -21.30
C ALA A 119 -28.45 -1.70 -21.66
N GLN A 120 -27.14 -1.85 -21.47
CA GLN A 120 -26.36 -3.02 -21.88
C GLN A 120 -26.17 -3.95 -20.68
N GLU A 121 -27.00 -4.99 -20.61
CA GLU A 121 -27.10 -5.92 -19.46
C GLU A 121 -25.85 -6.79 -19.22
N VAL A 122 -24.81 -6.67 -20.05
CA VAL A 122 -23.63 -7.56 -20.06
C VAL A 122 -22.42 -6.87 -19.45
N LEU A 123 -21.91 -7.44 -18.36
CA LEU A 123 -20.56 -7.13 -17.86
C LEU A 123 -19.51 -7.75 -18.78
N LEU A 124 -18.49 -6.98 -19.14
CA LEU A 124 -17.25 -7.46 -19.73
C LEU A 124 -16.14 -7.42 -18.67
N ALA A 125 -15.22 -8.38 -18.71
CA ALA A 125 -14.00 -8.35 -17.90
C ALA A 125 -12.79 -8.83 -18.71
N GLY A 126 -11.62 -8.34 -18.33
CA GLY A 126 -10.33 -8.71 -18.90
C GLY A 126 -9.23 -8.47 -17.87
N ALA A 127 -8.12 -9.21 -17.96
CA ALA A 127 -7.06 -9.18 -16.96
C ALA A 127 -5.66 -9.31 -17.57
N ALA A 128 -4.65 -8.88 -16.82
CA ALA A 128 -3.25 -9.01 -17.17
C ALA A 128 -2.36 -9.18 -15.92
N SER A 129 -1.26 -9.93 -16.07
CA SER A 129 -0.24 -10.12 -15.05
C SER A 129 1.12 -9.69 -15.58
N MET A 130 1.60 -8.51 -15.19
CA MET A 130 2.83 -7.92 -15.69
C MET A 130 3.96 -8.03 -14.67
N ILE A 131 5.18 -8.25 -15.12
CA ILE A 131 6.37 -8.33 -14.26
C ILE A 131 6.96 -6.93 -14.08
N ILE A 132 7.09 -6.47 -12.84
CA ILE A 132 7.74 -5.20 -12.48
C ILE A 132 9.15 -5.39 -11.88
N THR A 133 9.54 -6.63 -11.55
CA THR A 133 10.88 -7.03 -11.05
C THR A 133 12.03 -6.31 -11.78
N PRO A 134 13.00 -5.67 -11.07
CA PRO A 134 14.14 -5.01 -11.70
C PRO A 134 14.95 -5.92 -12.63
N GLU A 135 15.25 -5.46 -13.85
CA GLU A 135 16.01 -6.23 -14.85
C GLU A 135 17.53 -6.19 -14.61
N SER A 136 17.99 -5.23 -13.82
CA SER A 136 19.37 -5.11 -13.36
C SER A 136 19.44 -4.23 -12.10
N PHE A 137 20.46 -4.49 -11.28
CA PHE A 137 20.94 -3.60 -10.21
C PHE A 137 22.35 -4.04 -9.80
N LYS A 138 23.03 -3.22 -8.98
CA LYS A 138 24.25 -3.61 -8.27
C LYS A 138 23.95 -4.01 -6.82
N ALA A 139 24.40 -5.19 -6.43
CA ALA A 139 24.48 -5.59 -5.03
C ALA A 139 25.79 -5.03 -4.39
N PRO A 140 25.93 -5.06 -3.05
CA PRO A 140 27.17 -4.70 -2.38
C PRO A 140 28.38 -5.52 -2.88
N PRO A 141 29.59 -4.94 -2.97
CA PRO A 141 30.80 -5.70 -3.29
C PRO A 141 31.11 -6.74 -2.20
N ALA A 142 31.76 -7.84 -2.59
CA ALA A 142 32.16 -8.89 -1.65
C ALA A 142 33.21 -8.39 -0.64
N GLU A 143 33.38 -9.09 0.48
CA GLU A 143 34.30 -8.68 1.55
C GLU A 143 35.75 -8.56 1.03
N GLY A 144 36.27 -7.33 1.04
CA GLY A 144 37.61 -6.99 0.52
C GLY A 144 37.66 -6.57 -0.95
N GLU A 145 36.53 -6.56 -1.66
CA GLU A 145 36.40 -5.98 -3.00
C GLU A 145 35.94 -4.50 -2.93
N SER A 146 35.92 -3.82 -4.08
CA SER A 146 35.54 -2.41 -4.16
C SER A 146 34.93 -2.09 -5.53
N ASP A 147 33.68 -1.62 -5.53
CA ASP A 147 32.98 -1.06 -6.69
C ASP A 147 32.49 0.37 -6.33
N PRO A 148 33.30 1.42 -6.59
CA PRO A 148 32.91 2.79 -6.30
C PRO A 148 31.66 3.20 -7.11
N GLY A 149 30.62 3.66 -6.41
CA GLY A 149 29.32 3.97 -7.02
C GLY A 149 28.36 2.78 -7.10
N TRP A 150 28.62 1.66 -6.41
CA TRP A 150 27.65 0.55 -6.38
C TRP A 150 26.28 0.97 -5.82
N GLU A 151 26.27 1.89 -4.85
CA GLU A 151 25.07 2.46 -4.21
C GLU A 151 24.19 3.27 -5.17
N ASP A 152 24.72 3.69 -6.32
CA ASP A 152 24.02 4.50 -7.34
C ASP A 152 23.15 3.64 -8.27
N ASP A 153 23.64 2.44 -8.63
CA ASP A 153 22.88 1.44 -9.40
C ASP A 153 22.17 0.40 -8.50
N ALA A 154 22.15 0.62 -7.18
CA ALA A 154 21.55 -0.29 -6.22
C ALA A 154 20.01 -0.19 -6.19
N MET A 155 19.39 -1.26 -5.72
CA MET A 155 18.00 -1.26 -5.25
C MET A 155 18.03 -1.30 -3.73
N TRP A 156 17.35 -0.37 -3.08
CA TRP A 156 17.22 -0.30 -1.62
C TRP A 156 15.88 -0.89 -1.22
N ILE A 157 15.86 -1.88 -0.35
CA ILE A 157 14.63 -2.57 0.05
C ILE A 157 13.90 -1.75 1.11
N ALA A 158 12.59 -1.63 0.94
CA ALA A 158 11.72 -0.78 1.73
C ALA A 158 11.44 -1.29 3.16
N GLY A 159 10.49 -0.64 3.84
CA GLY A 159 9.81 -1.18 5.01
C GLY A 159 10.60 -1.07 6.31
N PHE A 160 11.24 -2.15 6.73
CA PHE A 160 11.80 -2.29 8.09
C PHE A 160 12.86 -1.25 8.49
N SER A 161 13.80 -0.88 7.61
CA SER A 161 14.87 0.06 7.95
C SER A 161 15.62 0.58 6.71
N SER A 162 16.11 1.82 6.78
CA SER A 162 16.93 2.41 5.72
C SER A 162 18.31 1.74 5.64
N GLY A 163 18.90 1.74 4.45
CA GLY A 163 20.23 1.16 4.23
C GLY A 163 20.23 -0.37 4.06
N ARG A 164 19.09 -0.99 3.71
CA ARG A 164 18.98 -2.40 3.28
C ARG A 164 19.19 -2.49 1.75
N PRO A 165 20.38 -2.81 1.22
CA PRO A 165 20.54 -3.04 -0.21
C PRO A 165 19.96 -4.41 -0.60
N ALA A 166 19.42 -4.53 -1.81
CA ALA A 166 19.08 -5.82 -2.39
C ALA A 166 20.35 -6.64 -2.68
N LEU A 167 20.28 -7.94 -2.41
CA LEU A 167 21.31 -8.92 -2.72
C LEU A 167 20.90 -9.73 -3.96
N PHE A 168 21.90 -10.26 -4.67
CA PHE A 168 21.64 -11.23 -5.72
C PHE A 168 21.27 -12.59 -5.11
N CYS A 169 20.35 -13.31 -5.77
CA CYS A 169 20.11 -14.71 -5.46
C CYS A 169 21.38 -15.55 -5.68
N PRO A 170 21.72 -16.47 -4.75
CA PRO A 170 22.81 -17.44 -4.92
C PRO A 170 22.60 -18.29 -6.19
N GLU A 171 23.67 -18.55 -6.94
CA GLU A 171 23.60 -19.26 -8.23
C GLU A 171 23.02 -20.68 -8.06
N GLU A 172 23.30 -21.34 -6.94
CA GLU A 172 22.78 -22.65 -6.57
C GLU A 172 21.27 -22.69 -6.27
N ARG A 173 20.63 -21.53 -6.07
CA ARG A 173 19.18 -21.40 -5.87
C ARG A 173 18.41 -21.05 -7.14
N ILE A 174 19.09 -20.68 -8.24
CA ILE A 174 18.41 -20.23 -9.45
C ILE A 174 17.83 -21.43 -10.21
N GLY A 175 16.50 -21.53 -10.26
CA GLY A 175 15.79 -22.59 -10.97
C GLY A 175 15.87 -23.97 -10.31
N CYS A 176 16.00 -24.05 -8.98
CA CYS A 176 15.83 -25.30 -8.23
C CYS A 176 14.35 -25.60 -7.91
N ASP A 177 14.08 -26.80 -7.40
CA ASP A 177 12.77 -27.23 -6.91
C ASP A 177 12.67 -27.05 -5.38
N GLY A 178 11.95 -26.03 -4.91
CA GLY A 178 11.76 -25.75 -3.47
C GLY A 178 11.15 -24.37 -3.20
N PRO A 179 10.66 -24.09 -1.96
CA PRO A 179 10.19 -22.76 -1.58
C PRO A 179 11.30 -21.71 -1.59
N GLU A 180 12.57 -22.09 -1.40
CA GLU A 180 13.72 -21.18 -1.31
C GLU A 180 14.36 -20.80 -2.66
N CYS A 181 13.76 -21.28 -3.76
CA CYS A 181 14.35 -21.29 -5.10
C CYS A 181 14.01 -20.05 -5.92
N CYS A 182 15.06 -19.38 -6.42
CA CYS A 182 14.94 -18.14 -7.15
C CYS A 182 14.61 -18.34 -8.64
N ILE A 183 13.71 -17.51 -9.18
CA ILE A 183 13.44 -17.45 -10.63
C ILE A 183 14.61 -16.87 -11.43
N SER A 184 15.46 -16.04 -10.80
CA SER A 184 16.51 -15.30 -11.48
C SER A 184 17.64 -14.90 -10.52
N LYS A 185 18.69 -14.24 -11.05
CA LYS A 185 19.72 -13.60 -10.23
C LYS A 185 19.19 -12.42 -9.41
N PHE A 186 18.18 -11.71 -9.91
CA PHE A 186 17.75 -10.40 -9.39
C PHE A 186 16.57 -10.50 -8.42
N ALA A 187 15.84 -11.61 -8.43
CA ALA A 187 14.74 -11.84 -7.50
C ALA A 187 14.53 -13.33 -7.25
N HIS A 188 14.07 -13.62 -6.04
CA HIS A 188 13.55 -14.91 -5.63
C HIS A 188 12.30 -15.27 -6.46
N ASP A 189 11.38 -14.34 -6.56
CA ASP A 189 10.18 -14.47 -7.38
C ASP A 189 9.75 -13.10 -7.93
N ASP A 190 8.87 -13.11 -8.93
CA ASP A 190 8.52 -11.88 -9.62
C ASP A 190 7.64 -10.96 -8.77
N LEU A 191 8.12 -9.73 -8.59
CA LEU A 191 7.26 -8.60 -8.26
C LEU A 191 6.34 -8.34 -9.46
N LYS A 192 5.04 -8.26 -9.23
CA LYS A 192 4.03 -8.10 -10.27
C LYS A 192 3.23 -6.80 -10.15
N SER A 193 2.69 -6.39 -11.30
CA SER A 193 1.51 -5.55 -11.42
C SER A 193 0.36 -6.49 -11.86
N GLN A 194 -0.65 -6.67 -11.00
CA GLN A 194 -1.82 -7.53 -11.25
C GLN A 194 -3.02 -6.66 -11.56
N ILE A 195 -3.63 -6.89 -12.72
CA ILE A 195 -4.58 -5.95 -13.33
C ILE A 195 -5.86 -6.67 -13.71
N VAL A 196 -6.99 -6.07 -13.34
CA VAL A 196 -8.32 -6.42 -13.84
C VAL A 196 -9.03 -5.17 -14.32
N VAL A 197 -9.70 -5.28 -15.46
CA VAL A 197 -10.56 -4.24 -16.05
C VAL A 197 -11.96 -4.79 -16.18
N LEU A 198 -12.93 -4.04 -15.66
CA LEU A 198 -14.36 -4.31 -15.74
C LEU A 198 -15.02 -3.22 -16.60
N ARG A 199 -15.94 -3.60 -17.50
CA ARG A 199 -16.68 -2.67 -18.36
C ARG A 199 -18.15 -3.05 -18.46
N GLN A 200 -19.04 -2.07 -18.36
CA GLN A 200 -20.48 -2.21 -18.60
C GLN A 200 -21.03 -0.85 -19.05
N ASP A 201 -21.86 -0.83 -20.09
CA ASP A 201 -22.24 0.41 -20.80
C ASP A 201 -21.00 1.31 -21.07
N GLU A 202 -21.14 2.63 -20.94
CA GLU A 202 -20.08 3.63 -21.02
C GLU A 202 -19.37 3.80 -19.65
N THR A 203 -19.10 2.71 -18.92
CA THR A 203 -18.37 2.74 -17.63
C THR A 203 -17.33 1.63 -17.57
N THR A 204 -16.07 2.04 -17.43
CA THR A 204 -14.90 1.16 -17.33
C THR A 204 -14.11 1.46 -16.06
N VAL A 205 -13.91 0.44 -15.24
CA VAL A 205 -13.11 0.50 -14.01
C VAL A 205 -11.93 -0.45 -14.14
N ALA A 206 -10.72 0.10 -14.02
CA ALA A 206 -9.50 -0.68 -13.86
C ALA A 206 -9.10 -0.73 -12.38
N MET A 207 -8.61 -1.89 -11.93
CA MET A 207 -8.00 -2.08 -10.62
C MET A 207 -6.64 -2.74 -10.79
N VAL A 208 -5.63 -2.19 -10.12
CA VAL A 208 -4.23 -2.63 -10.17
C VAL A 208 -3.73 -2.87 -8.75
N ALA A 209 -3.09 -4.02 -8.52
CA ALA A 209 -2.28 -4.28 -7.33
C ALA A 209 -0.79 -4.38 -7.72
N LEU A 210 0.07 -3.65 -6.99
CA LEU A 210 1.51 -3.58 -7.22
C LEU A 210 2.29 -4.21 -6.06
N ASP A 211 3.24 -5.11 -6.34
CA ASP A 211 4.12 -5.72 -5.33
C ASP A 211 5.22 -4.76 -4.85
N VAL A 212 4.82 -3.71 -4.15
CA VAL A 212 5.67 -2.65 -3.57
C VAL A 212 5.13 -2.23 -2.20
N VAL A 213 5.93 -1.51 -1.40
CA VAL A 213 5.54 -1.01 -0.08
C VAL A 213 4.40 0.02 -0.14
N GLY A 214 4.38 0.86 -1.18
CA GLY A 214 3.45 1.98 -1.29
C GLY A 214 3.71 2.77 -2.58
N PHE A 215 2.68 3.39 -3.13
CA PHE A 215 2.78 4.17 -4.37
C PHE A 215 2.02 5.48 -4.19
N PHE A 216 2.71 6.63 -4.31
CA PHE A 216 2.08 7.91 -3.98
C PHE A 216 1.03 8.31 -5.01
N HIS A 217 0.02 9.07 -4.57
CA HIS A 217 -0.97 9.69 -5.45
C HIS A 217 -0.32 10.47 -6.61
N THR A 218 0.84 11.11 -6.41
CA THR A 218 1.61 11.77 -7.49
C THR A 218 2.05 10.77 -8.57
N ASP A 219 2.56 9.59 -8.19
CA ASP A 219 2.95 8.54 -9.14
C ASP A 219 1.72 7.89 -9.82
N VAL A 220 0.60 7.76 -9.09
CA VAL A 220 -0.69 7.31 -9.66
C VAL A 220 -1.21 8.31 -10.70
N GLN A 221 -1.08 9.62 -10.47
CA GLN A 221 -1.43 10.64 -11.48
C GLN A 221 -0.44 10.62 -12.66
N ALA A 222 0.85 10.35 -12.42
CA ALA A 222 1.84 10.17 -13.49
C ALA A 222 1.54 8.94 -14.37
N LEU A 223 0.98 7.87 -13.81
CA LEU A 223 0.42 6.75 -14.59
C LEU A 223 -0.82 7.18 -15.37
N ARG A 224 -1.81 7.79 -14.70
CA ARG A 224 -3.08 8.23 -15.33
C ARG A 224 -2.85 9.17 -16.52
N ALA A 225 -1.89 10.08 -16.43
CA ALA A 225 -1.52 11.00 -17.52
C ALA A 225 -0.92 10.31 -18.76
N ARG A 226 -0.50 9.04 -18.66
CA ARG A 226 0.05 8.25 -19.77
C ARG A 226 -0.99 7.34 -20.44
N ILE A 227 -2.19 7.19 -19.87
CA ILE A 227 -3.23 6.28 -20.38
C ILE A 227 -3.82 6.84 -21.68
N PRO A 228 -3.75 6.11 -22.81
CA PRO A 228 -4.39 6.53 -24.05
C PRO A 228 -5.92 6.60 -23.89
N ALA A 229 -6.53 7.68 -24.39
CA ALA A 229 -7.96 7.91 -24.24
C ALA A 229 -8.81 6.84 -24.93
N GLU A 230 -8.27 6.18 -25.97
CA GLU A 230 -8.87 5.05 -26.66
C GLU A 230 -8.99 3.76 -25.82
N LEU A 231 -8.28 3.65 -24.68
CA LEU A 231 -8.55 2.57 -23.73
C LEU A 231 -9.89 2.76 -23.01
N GLY A 232 -10.39 4.00 -22.92
CA GLY A 232 -11.68 4.34 -22.34
C GLY A 232 -11.81 3.89 -20.89
N ILE A 233 -10.84 4.25 -20.03
CA ILE A 233 -10.82 3.91 -18.61
C ILE A 233 -11.27 5.12 -17.79
N ASP A 234 -12.49 5.09 -17.26
CA ASP A 234 -13.11 6.21 -16.53
C ASP A 234 -12.59 6.32 -15.10
N HIS A 235 -12.23 5.18 -14.50
CA HIS A 235 -11.61 5.11 -13.19
C HIS A 235 -10.52 4.03 -13.13
N LEU A 236 -9.41 4.36 -12.48
CA LEU A 236 -8.29 3.46 -12.22
C LEU A 236 -7.97 3.52 -10.73
N ILE A 237 -8.16 2.40 -10.02
CA ILE A 237 -7.60 2.20 -8.68
C ILE A 237 -6.21 1.58 -8.85
N VAL A 238 -5.20 2.15 -8.21
CA VAL A 238 -3.87 1.54 -8.04
C VAL A 238 -3.66 1.34 -6.55
N ALA A 239 -3.35 0.12 -6.13
CA ALA A 239 -3.04 -0.20 -4.74
C ALA A 239 -1.69 -0.90 -4.64
N SER A 240 -1.05 -0.79 -3.50
CA SER A 240 0.16 -1.53 -3.15
C SER A 240 -0.19 -2.74 -2.31
N THR A 241 0.50 -3.87 -2.48
CA THR A 241 0.39 -5.02 -1.58
C THR A 241 1.10 -4.78 -0.24
N HIS A 242 1.75 -3.63 -0.07
CA HIS A 242 2.54 -3.27 1.11
C HIS A 242 3.72 -4.24 1.35
N ASN A 243 4.44 -4.56 0.28
CA ASN A 243 5.57 -5.49 0.30
C ASN A 243 6.85 -4.85 0.89
N HIS A 244 7.34 -5.38 2.01
CA HIS A 244 8.58 -4.92 2.68
C HIS A 244 9.86 -5.49 2.06
N GLU A 245 9.76 -6.39 1.09
CA GLU A 245 10.89 -7.00 0.36
C GLU A 245 10.98 -6.54 -1.11
N ALA A 246 10.26 -5.47 -1.46
CA ALA A 246 10.39 -4.75 -2.72
C ALA A 246 11.39 -3.56 -2.62
N PRO A 247 11.96 -3.10 -3.76
CA PRO A 247 12.69 -1.85 -3.80
C PRO A 247 11.85 -0.62 -3.42
N ASP A 248 12.52 0.38 -2.87
CA ASP A 248 11.94 1.60 -2.35
C ASP A 248 11.24 2.42 -3.46
N THR A 249 9.99 2.74 -3.16
CA THR A 249 9.03 3.48 -3.99
C THR A 249 8.54 4.75 -3.29
N ALA A 250 8.88 4.98 -2.01
CA ALA A 250 8.50 6.16 -1.24
C ALA A 250 9.68 7.13 -0.97
N GLY A 251 10.92 6.63 -1.03
CA GLY A 251 12.17 7.37 -0.85
C GLY A 251 12.75 7.33 0.56
N GLN A 252 12.14 6.57 1.47
CA GLN A 252 12.47 6.56 2.91
C GLN A 252 13.62 5.60 3.29
N TRP A 253 14.00 4.67 2.40
CA TRP A 253 14.80 3.49 2.76
C TRP A 253 16.17 3.42 2.07
N GLY A 254 16.58 4.51 1.41
CA GLY A 254 17.88 4.69 0.74
C GLY A 254 19.13 4.56 1.64
N PRO A 255 20.34 4.76 1.08
CA PRO A 255 21.59 4.48 1.76
C PRO A 255 21.80 5.35 3.00
N GLY A 256 22.20 4.73 4.11
CA GLY A 256 22.45 5.40 5.39
C GLY A 256 21.80 4.65 6.55
N SER A 257 22.30 4.89 7.77
CA SER A 257 21.74 4.30 8.99
C SER A 257 22.09 5.20 10.20
N PRO A 258 21.18 5.41 11.16
CA PRO A 258 19.80 4.93 11.21
C PRO A 258 18.82 5.72 10.30
N LEU A 259 19.31 6.75 9.60
CA LEU A 259 18.54 7.55 8.64
C LEU A 259 19.24 7.56 7.28
N PRO A 260 18.49 7.65 6.17
CA PRO A 260 19.06 7.70 4.83
C PRO A 260 19.72 9.06 4.57
N ASN A 261 20.74 9.09 3.71
CA ASN A 261 21.42 10.32 3.27
C ASN A 261 20.87 10.86 1.93
N ARG A 262 20.10 10.05 1.20
CA ARG A 262 19.36 10.36 -0.02
C ARG A 262 18.21 9.37 -0.21
N SER A 263 17.30 9.68 -1.14
CA SER A 263 16.15 8.81 -1.49
C SER A 263 16.60 7.40 -1.88
N GLY A 264 15.81 6.39 -1.52
CA GLY A 264 15.97 5.01 -2.04
C GLY A 264 15.26 4.76 -3.37
N ARG A 265 14.38 5.68 -3.83
CA ARG A 265 13.67 5.56 -5.11
C ARG A 265 14.67 5.46 -6.26
N ASN A 266 14.58 4.37 -7.02
CA ASN A 266 15.35 4.21 -8.26
C ASN A 266 14.46 4.61 -9.46
N PRO A 267 14.79 5.68 -10.22
CA PRO A 267 13.95 6.17 -11.31
C PRO A 267 13.67 5.13 -12.42
N ALA A 268 14.59 4.19 -12.67
CA ALA A 268 14.38 3.13 -13.64
C ALA A 268 13.38 2.07 -13.14
N PHE A 269 13.30 1.84 -11.82
CA PHE A 269 12.26 0.99 -11.23
C PHE A 269 10.88 1.67 -11.25
N ILE A 270 10.80 2.96 -10.94
CA ILE A 270 9.55 3.74 -11.06
C ILE A 270 9.05 3.72 -12.52
N GLU A 271 9.92 4.01 -13.49
CA GLU A 271 9.55 3.97 -14.92
C GLU A 271 9.14 2.57 -15.37
N ARG A 272 9.76 1.51 -14.83
CA ARG A 272 9.35 0.12 -15.07
C ARG A 272 7.95 -0.17 -14.53
N ILE A 273 7.63 0.26 -13.31
CA ILE A 273 6.28 0.10 -12.74
C ILE A 273 5.25 0.80 -13.63
N LEU A 274 5.51 2.05 -14.04
CA LEU A 274 4.61 2.85 -14.88
C LEU A 274 4.41 2.20 -16.26
N SER A 275 5.50 1.86 -16.96
CA SER A 275 5.45 1.30 -18.32
C SER A 275 4.85 -0.11 -18.38
N GLN A 276 5.20 -0.99 -17.44
CA GLN A 276 4.62 -2.35 -17.38
C GLN A 276 3.15 -2.33 -16.96
N THR A 277 2.76 -1.46 -16.03
CA THR A 277 1.34 -1.31 -15.65
C THR A 277 0.52 -0.77 -16.83
N LEU A 278 1.03 0.21 -17.58
CA LEU A 278 0.36 0.71 -18.78
C LEU A 278 0.16 -0.38 -19.84
N LEU A 279 1.21 -1.14 -20.16
CA LEU A 279 1.16 -2.27 -21.09
C LEU A 279 0.21 -3.40 -20.61
N GLY A 280 0.03 -3.55 -19.30
CA GLY A 280 -0.95 -4.46 -18.71
C GLY A 280 -2.39 -3.94 -18.82
N LEU A 281 -2.62 -2.63 -18.67
CA LEU A 281 -3.93 -2.00 -18.90
C LEU A 281 -4.35 -2.14 -20.37
N GLU A 282 -3.43 -1.92 -21.31
CA GLU A 282 -3.64 -2.18 -22.74
C GLU A 282 -4.07 -3.63 -23.02
N GLN A 283 -3.36 -4.61 -22.43
CA GLN A 283 -3.70 -6.03 -22.57
C GLN A 283 -5.03 -6.38 -21.91
N ALA A 284 -5.30 -5.91 -20.70
CA ALA A 284 -6.57 -6.19 -20.00
C ALA A 284 -7.78 -5.60 -20.74
N VAL A 285 -7.65 -4.41 -21.35
CA VAL A 285 -8.68 -3.82 -22.23
C VAL A 285 -8.83 -4.60 -23.54
N ALA A 286 -7.72 -5.05 -24.15
CA ALA A 286 -7.76 -5.85 -25.38
C ALA A 286 -8.38 -7.25 -25.18
N ASN A 287 -8.30 -7.79 -23.95
CA ASN A 287 -8.82 -9.09 -23.55
C ASN A 287 -10.24 -9.02 -22.93
N LEU A 288 -10.98 -7.91 -23.08
CA LEU A 288 -12.35 -7.77 -22.53
C LEU A 288 -13.34 -8.75 -23.18
N GLU A 289 -13.86 -9.70 -22.41
CA GLU A 289 -14.86 -10.69 -22.83
C GLU A 289 -16.07 -10.75 -21.87
N PRO A 290 -17.24 -11.29 -22.30
CA PRO A 290 -18.44 -11.39 -21.48
C PRO A 290 -18.21 -12.19 -20.19
N ALA A 291 -18.50 -11.59 -19.04
CA ALA A 291 -18.10 -12.09 -17.74
C ALA A 291 -19.27 -12.27 -16.75
N GLN A 292 -19.18 -13.33 -15.95
CA GLN A 292 -20.03 -13.60 -14.79
C GLN A 292 -19.20 -13.51 -13.50
N VAL A 293 -19.86 -13.12 -12.40
CA VAL A 293 -19.20 -12.83 -11.12
C VAL A 293 -19.75 -13.72 -10.02
N HIS A 294 -18.87 -14.31 -9.22
CA HIS A 294 -19.20 -15.02 -7.98
C HIS A 294 -18.40 -14.41 -6.83
N ALA A 295 -19.03 -14.15 -5.69
CA ALA A 295 -18.38 -13.46 -4.58
C ALA A 295 -18.82 -14.00 -3.20
N ALA A 296 -17.92 -13.88 -2.22
CA ALA A 296 -18.20 -14.13 -0.82
C ALA A 296 -17.27 -13.30 0.07
N VAL A 297 -17.61 -13.20 1.34
CA VAL A 297 -16.65 -12.82 2.40
C VAL A 297 -16.41 -14.07 3.23
N LEU A 298 -15.20 -14.62 3.13
CA LEU A 298 -14.81 -15.84 3.83
C LEU A 298 -14.31 -15.50 5.24
N LYS A 299 -14.41 -16.47 6.15
CA LYS A 299 -13.92 -16.38 7.53
C LYS A 299 -12.86 -17.44 7.81
N PRO A 300 -11.60 -17.23 7.40
CA PRO A 300 -10.49 -18.13 7.71
C PRO A 300 -10.05 -18.05 9.18
N GLY A 301 -10.39 -16.99 9.92
CA GLY A 301 -9.80 -16.70 11.23
C GLY A 301 -8.36 -16.20 11.11
N VAL A 302 -7.58 -16.36 12.18
CA VAL A 302 -6.17 -15.94 12.28
C VAL A 302 -5.18 -17.10 12.47
N GLU A 303 -5.68 -18.32 12.67
CA GLU A 303 -4.86 -19.48 13.05
C GLU A 303 -4.06 -20.03 11.84
N GLY A 304 -2.74 -20.08 11.98
CA GLY A 304 -1.84 -20.63 10.96
C GLY A 304 -1.62 -19.74 9.74
N LEU A 305 -1.99 -18.47 9.84
CA LEU A 305 -1.86 -17.47 8.77
C LEU A 305 -0.68 -16.51 8.96
N ALA A 306 0.18 -16.76 9.95
CA ALA A 306 1.21 -15.82 10.43
C ALA A 306 0.63 -14.41 10.64
N ILE A 307 -0.35 -14.30 11.54
CA ILE A 307 -0.94 -13.02 11.97
C ILE A 307 -0.57 -12.79 13.44
N SER A 308 -0.12 -11.57 13.74
CA SER A 308 0.06 -11.02 15.07
C SER A 308 -0.33 -9.53 15.06
N ASP A 309 -0.42 -8.93 16.24
CA ASP A 309 -0.77 -7.51 16.42
C ASP A 309 0.16 -6.92 17.51
N SER A 310 0.71 -5.74 17.20
CA SER A 310 1.66 -5.05 18.07
C SER A 310 1.01 -3.96 18.92
N ARG A 311 -0.09 -3.35 18.46
CA ARG A 311 -0.75 -2.17 19.03
C ARG A 311 -2.20 -2.46 19.43
N PRO A 312 -2.55 -2.34 20.73
CA PRO A 312 -3.94 -2.44 21.13
C PRO A 312 -4.78 -1.29 20.51
N PRO A 313 -6.08 -1.49 20.24
CA PRO A 313 -6.90 -2.63 20.65
C PRO A 313 -6.75 -3.87 19.76
N TYR A 314 -6.45 -5.02 20.36
CA TYR A 314 -6.30 -6.31 19.64
C TYR A 314 -7.62 -6.79 19.02
N ILE A 315 -7.88 -6.34 17.80
CA ILE A 315 -9.10 -6.57 17.02
C ILE A 315 -8.65 -6.85 15.58
N PHE A 316 -8.93 -8.04 15.08
CA PHE A 316 -8.47 -8.49 13.77
C PHE A 316 -9.64 -8.56 12.81
N ASP A 317 -9.52 -7.91 11.66
CA ASP A 317 -10.46 -8.06 10.54
C ASP A 317 -10.15 -9.35 9.77
N ASP A 318 -10.59 -10.50 10.30
CA ASP A 318 -10.44 -11.81 9.65
C ASP A 318 -11.46 -12.04 8.51
N ASN A 319 -12.02 -10.97 7.93
CA ASN A 319 -12.79 -11.05 6.71
C ASN A 319 -11.85 -11.18 5.50
N LEU A 320 -12.01 -12.27 4.75
CA LEU A 320 -11.32 -12.53 3.49
C LEU A 320 -12.33 -12.38 2.34
N PRO A 321 -12.60 -11.17 1.85
CA PRO A 321 -13.45 -10.97 0.69
C PRO A 321 -12.80 -11.52 -0.59
N VAL A 322 -13.59 -12.25 -1.38
CA VAL A 322 -13.16 -12.93 -2.61
C VAL A 322 -14.17 -12.66 -3.71
N VAL A 323 -13.67 -12.29 -4.90
CA VAL A 323 -14.48 -12.09 -6.11
C VAL A 323 -13.84 -12.86 -7.27
N ARG A 324 -14.48 -13.94 -7.72
CA ARG A 324 -14.10 -14.69 -8.91
C ARG A 324 -14.88 -14.15 -10.11
N VAL A 325 -14.16 -13.70 -11.13
CA VAL A 325 -14.69 -13.24 -12.41
C VAL A 325 -14.34 -14.27 -13.48
N SER A 326 -15.32 -14.72 -14.27
CA SER A 326 -15.16 -15.84 -15.20
C SER A 326 -15.87 -15.59 -16.53
N ALA A 327 -15.30 -16.10 -17.62
CA ALA A 327 -15.90 -16.00 -18.94
C ALA A 327 -17.25 -16.73 -18.98
N VAL A 328 -18.27 -16.13 -19.60
CA VAL A 328 -19.62 -16.70 -19.71
C VAL A 328 -19.65 -17.93 -20.62
N ASP A 329 -18.87 -17.92 -21.70
CA ASP A 329 -18.90 -18.97 -22.73
C ASP A 329 -18.09 -20.23 -22.36
N SER A 330 -16.97 -20.09 -21.64
CA SER A 330 -16.12 -21.24 -21.22
C SER A 330 -16.22 -21.60 -19.74
N GLY A 331 -16.59 -20.66 -18.86
CA GLY A 331 -16.56 -20.82 -17.41
C GLY A 331 -15.16 -20.71 -16.78
N GLU A 332 -14.12 -20.49 -17.58
CA GLU A 332 -12.74 -20.30 -17.15
C GLU A 332 -12.59 -18.97 -16.39
N THR A 333 -11.64 -18.91 -15.45
CA THR A 333 -11.42 -17.71 -14.63
C THR A 333 -10.66 -16.66 -15.45
N ILE A 334 -11.19 -15.44 -15.50
CA ILE A 334 -10.50 -14.27 -16.04
C ILE A 334 -9.62 -13.69 -14.92
N ALA A 335 -10.21 -13.44 -13.75
CA ALA A 335 -9.50 -12.97 -12.57
C ALA A 335 -10.12 -13.49 -11.27
N THR A 336 -9.29 -13.63 -10.23
CA THR A 336 -9.74 -13.79 -8.84
C THR A 336 -9.17 -12.63 -8.02
N LEU A 337 -10.04 -11.77 -7.51
CA LEU A 337 -9.67 -10.68 -6.61
C LEU A 337 -9.84 -11.17 -5.17
N LEU A 338 -8.89 -10.85 -4.29
CA LEU A 338 -9.04 -11.04 -2.84
C LEU A 338 -8.32 -9.95 -2.05
N SER A 339 -8.78 -9.67 -0.83
CA SER A 339 -8.12 -8.76 0.11
C SER A 339 -7.88 -9.45 1.44
N PHE A 340 -6.72 -9.21 2.08
CA PHE A 340 -6.34 -9.87 3.33
C PHE A 340 -5.57 -8.93 4.26
N ALA A 341 -5.97 -8.89 5.53
CA ALA A 341 -5.47 -7.96 6.54
C ALA A 341 -4.19 -8.49 7.24
N ASN A 342 -3.05 -8.44 6.56
CA ASN A 342 -1.73 -8.76 7.12
C ASN A 342 -0.62 -8.07 6.28
N HIS A 343 0.50 -7.67 6.89
CA HIS A 343 1.66 -7.15 6.16
C HIS A 343 2.42 -8.30 5.44
N PRO A 344 2.77 -8.19 4.15
CA PRO A 344 3.76 -9.05 3.48
C PRO A 344 5.18 -8.83 4.00
N GLU A 345 5.42 -9.46 5.16
CA GLU A 345 6.58 -9.30 6.03
C GLU A 345 7.08 -10.66 6.57
N VAL A 346 6.62 -11.81 6.05
CA VAL A 346 6.85 -13.12 6.68
C VAL A 346 8.34 -13.40 6.82
N LEU A 347 9.12 -13.07 5.78
CA LEU A 347 10.58 -13.22 5.74
C LEU A 347 11.35 -12.28 6.68
N TRP A 348 10.70 -11.22 7.17
CA TRP A 348 11.21 -10.24 8.12
C TRP A 348 12.45 -9.46 7.67
N SER A 349 12.86 -8.48 8.49
CA SER A 349 13.98 -7.54 8.21
C SER A 349 15.34 -8.19 7.96
N GLY A 350 15.47 -9.51 8.15
CA GLY A 350 16.68 -10.29 7.88
C GLY A 350 16.82 -10.76 6.43
N ASN A 351 15.75 -10.73 5.63
CA ASN A 351 15.84 -10.96 4.20
C ASN A 351 16.42 -9.74 3.46
N GLN A 352 17.06 -10.01 2.32
CA GLN A 352 17.51 -8.99 1.37
C GLN A 352 17.40 -9.47 -0.10
N LEU A 353 16.65 -10.55 -0.36
CA LEU A 353 16.35 -11.01 -1.73
C LEU A 353 15.02 -10.42 -2.17
N ILE A 354 14.95 -9.82 -3.36
CA ILE A 354 13.69 -9.28 -3.89
C ILE A 354 12.69 -10.43 -4.07
N THR A 355 11.48 -10.27 -3.52
CA THR A 355 10.40 -11.27 -3.48
C THR A 355 9.07 -10.56 -3.27
N ALA A 356 7.96 -11.15 -3.69
CA ALA A 356 6.62 -10.68 -3.34
C ALA A 356 6.07 -11.30 -2.03
N ASP A 357 6.92 -11.96 -1.21
CA ASP A 357 6.58 -12.61 0.09
C ASP A 357 5.36 -13.56 -0.05
N TYR A 358 4.52 -13.75 0.98
CA TYR A 358 3.37 -14.66 0.89
C TYR A 358 2.38 -14.34 -0.27
N PRO A 359 2.15 -13.07 -0.70
CA PRO A 359 1.38 -12.76 -1.92
C PRO A 359 1.83 -13.50 -3.19
N HIS A 360 3.12 -13.84 -3.34
CA HIS A 360 3.57 -14.73 -4.42
C HIS A 360 2.80 -16.05 -4.40
N TYR A 361 2.85 -16.71 -3.25
CA TYR A 361 2.36 -18.06 -3.03
C TYR A 361 0.83 -18.12 -3.03
N VAL A 362 0.17 -17.08 -2.54
CA VAL A 362 -1.29 -16.90 -2.66
C VAL A 362 -1.72 -16.99 -4.12
N ARG A 363 -1.07 -16.22 -5.01
CA ARG A 363 -1.39 -16.20 -6.45
C ARG A 363 -1.06 -17.54 -7.11
N LYS A 364 0.15 -18.06 -6.89
CA LYS A 364 0.62 -19.39 -7.33
C LYS A 364 -0.42 -20.48 -7.04
N TYR A 365 -0.87 -20.61 -5.80
CA TYR A 365 -1.75 -21.70 -5.39
C TYR A 365 -3.24 -21.47 -5.72
N ILE A 366 -3.72 -20.23 -5.81
CA ILE A 366 -5.08 -19.95 -6.33
C ILE A 366 -5.15 -20.23 -7.84
N GLU A 367 -4.10 -19.86 -8.60
CA GLU A 367 -4.04 -20.09 -10.05
C GLU A 367 -3.85 -21.57 -10.40
N GLN A 368 -2.96 -22.28 -9.69
CA GLN A 368 -2.48 -23.61 -10.08
C GLN A 368 -3.12 -24.77 -9.27
N GLY A 369 -3.66 -24.50 -8.08
CA GLY A 369 -4.25 -25.50 -7.19
C GLY A 369 -3.31 -25.97 -6.08
N LEU A 370 -3.79 -26.92 -5.26
CA LEU A 370 -3.04 -27.55 -4.17
C LEU A 370 -3.09 -29.08 -4.32
N ASP A 371 -1.94 -29.74 -4.18
CA ASP A 371 -1.82 -31.20 -4.26
C ASP A 371 -2.52 -31.94 -3.11
N ALA A 372 -2.84 -33.22 -3.35
CA ALA A 372 -3.42 -34.09 -2.33
C ALA A 372 -2.40 -34.45 -1.24
N VAL A 373 -2.68 -34.09 0.01
CA VAL A 373 -1.83 -34.42 1.17
C VAL A 373 -1.96 -35.91 1.47
N GLN A 374 -0.85 -36.64 1.45
CA GLN A 374 -0.80 -38.09 1.72
C GLN A 374 0.10 -38.40 2.92
N ASN A 375 -0.24 -39.45 3.66
CA ASN A 375 0.66 -39.99 4.69
C ASN A 375 1.77 -40.85 4.09
N SER A 376 2.73 -41.27 4.92
CA SER A 376 3.87 -42.12 4.52
C SER A 376 3.52 -43.53 4.01
N GLN A 377 2.23 -43.88 3.91
CA GLN A 377 1.73 -45.12 3.32
C GLN A 377 0.98 -44.86 1.98
N GLY A 378 0.95 -43.62 1.49
CA GLY A 378 0.22 -43.22 0.28
C GLY A 378 -1.30 -43.12 0.48
N GLN A 379 -1.78 -43.03 1.73
CA GLN A 379 -3.18 -42.77 2.02
C GLN A 379 -3.42 -41.25 2.05
N GLU A 380 -4.38 -40.79 1.26
CA GLU A 380 -4.87 -39.41 1.28
C GLU A 380 -5.41 -39.02 2.67
N LEU A 381 -4.95 -37.87 3.16
CA LEU A 381 -5.39 -37.19 4.37
C LEU A 381 -6.25 -35.96 4.04
N LYS A 382 -5.90 -35.25 2.97
CA LYS A 382 -6.69 -34.17 2.38
C LYS A 382 -6.69 -34.31 0.85
N PRO A 383 -7.82 -34.06 0.17
CA PRO A 383 -7.88 -34.13 -1.29
C PRO A 383 -7.08 -33.00 -1.91
N ALA A 384 -6.71 -33.17 -3.18
CA ALA A 384 -6.27 -32.06 -4.01
C ALA A 384 -7.40 -31.01 -4.15
N LEU A 385 -7.01 -29.78 -4.47
CA LEU A 385 -7.92 -28.68 -4.78
C LEU A 385 -7.51 -28.11 -6.14
N ASP A 386 -8.37 -28.25 -7.14
CA ASP A 386 -8.10 -27.77 -8.49
C ASP A 386 -7.92 -26.24 -8.50
N GLY A 387 -6.91 -25.75 -9.23
CA GLY A 387 -6.66 -24.31 -9.39
C GLY A 387 -7.75 -23.61 -10.20
N LEU A 388 -7.95 -22.31 -9.94
CA LEU A 388 -8.94 -21.52 -10.65
C LEU A 388 -8.46 -21.08 -12.05
N GLY A 389 -7.14 -21.00 -12.26
CA GLY A 389 -6.56 -20.27 -13.39
C GLY A 389 -6.87 -18.76 -13.36
N GLY A 390 -6.65 -18.09 -14.50
CA GLY A 390 -6.80 -16.64 -14.62
C GLY A 390 -5.66 -15.85 -13.96
N VAL A 391 -5.92 -14.59 -13.63
CA VAL A 391 -4.98 -13.72 -12.88
C VAL A 391 -5.48 -13.53 -11.44
N THR A 392 -4.64 -13.80 -10.44
CA THR A 392 -5.00 -13.51 -9.04
C THR A 392 -4.54 -12.10 -8.63
N VAL A 393 -5.50 -11.20 -8.41
CA VAL A 393 -5.27 -9.82 -7.98
C VAL A 393 -5.40 -9.75 -6.46
N PHE A 394 -4.25 -9.80 -5.77
CA PHE A 394 -4.15 -9.72 -4.32
C PHE A 394 -4.07 -8.26 -3.85
N PHE A 395 -4.98 -7.87 -2.96
CA PHE A 395 -4.96 -6.60 -2.22
C PHE A 395 -4.72 -6.85 -0.73
N VAL A 396 -4.36 -5.80 0.01
CA VAL A 396 -4.30 -5.85 1.48
C VAL A 396 -5.49 -5.16 2.14
N GLY A 397 -5.87 -5.69 3.30
CA GLY A 397 -7.01 -5.24 4.10
C GLY A 397 -6.63 -4.15 5.13
N ALA A 398 -7.24 -4.21 6.31
CA ALA A 398 -6.94 -3.30 7.41
C ALA A 398 -5.74 -3.78 8.23
N LEU A 399 -4.55 -3.25 7.94
CA LEU A 399 -3.30 -3.63 8.61
C LEU A 399 -2.80 -2.62 9.67
N GLY A 400 -3.56 -1.55 9.95
CA GLY A 400 -3.10 -0.38 10.70
C GLY A 400 -2.60 -0.60 12.14
N GLY A 401 -3.05 -1.65 12.85
CA GLY A 401 -2.53 -2.03 14.18
C GLY A 401 -1.10 -2.63 14.17
N LEU A 402 -0.33 -2.36 13.11
CA LEU A 402 0.83 -3.15 12.69
C LEU A 402 0.47 -4.65 12.63
N ILE A 403 -0.60 -5.01 11.90
CA ILE A 403 -1.07 -6.40 11.79
C ILE A 403 -0.11 -7.17 10.88
N ASN A 404 0.85 -7.89 11.48
CA ASN A 404 2.04 -8.41 10.80
C ASN A 404 2.40 -9.84 11.24
N PRO A 405 3.30 -10.54 10.53
CA PRO A 405 3.73 -11.91 10.86
C PRO A 405 4.42 -12.10 12.21
N GLY A 406 5.19 -11.12 12.69
CA GLY A 406 5.68 -10.99 14.07
C GLY A 406 6.15 -12.29 14.72
N ARG A 407 5.39 -12.81 15.70
CA ARG A 407 5.58 -14.16 16.25
C ARG A 407 4.39 -15.09 15.99
N GLY A 408 3.52 -14.72 15.05
CA GLY A 408 2.50 -15.59 14.49
C GLY A 408 3.11 -16.86 13.87
N GLY A 409 2.36 -17.96 13.89
CA GLY A 409 2.76 -19.22 13.24
C GLY A 409 2.06 -19.39 11.89
N ALA A 410 2.76 -19.97 10.91
CA ALA A 410 2.14 -20.42 9.67
C ALA A 410 1.84 -21.93 9.71
N LEU A 411 0.75 -22.36 9.06
CA LEU A 411 0.38 -23.77 8.87
C LEU A 411 0.15 -24.05 7.38
N ASN A 412 0.97 -24.90 6.75
CA ASN A 412 0.81 -25.23 5.33
C ASN A 412 -0.47 -26.06 5.05
N TYR A 413 -0.73 -26.45 3.79
CA TYR A 413 -1.92 -27.25 3.47
C TYR A 413 -1.91 -28.64 4.15
N ALA A 414 -0.75 -29.18 4.54
CA ALA A 414 -0.63 -30.43 5.28
C ALA A 414 -0.86 -30.31 6.81
N ASP A 415 -1.11 -29.11 7.33
CA ASP A 415 -1.10 -28.76 8.77
C ASP A 415 0.28 -28.91 9.45
N GLU A 416 1.36 -28.83 8.67
CA GLU A 416 2.73 -28.70 9.21
C GLU A 416 2.97 -27.25 9.66
N ALA A 417 3.61 -27.08 10.82
CA ALA A 417 3.70 -25.80 11.52
C ALA A 417 5.09 -25.16 11.43
N PHE A 418 5.10 -23.87 11.10
CA PHE A 418 6.28 -23.04 10.96
C PHE A 418 6.25 -22.00 12.09
N GLU A 419 6.86 -22.39 13.21
CA GLU A 419 6.93 -21.62 14.46
C GLU A 419 8.39 -21.47 14.93
N GLY A 420 8.62 -20.62 15.94
CA GLY A 420 9.96 -20.43 16.52
C GLY A 420 10.95 -19.86 15.51
N GLU A 421 12.06 -20.57 15.30
CA GLU A 421 13.11 -20.23 14.33
C GLU A 421 12.67 -20.41 12.87
N GLN A 422 11.55 -21.09 12.60
CA GLN A 422 11.03 -21.34 11.26
C GLN A 422 9.98 -20.34 10.77
N ARG A 423 9.64 -19.30 11.56
CA ARG A 423 8.62 -18.29 11.15
C ARG A 423 9.05 -17.44 9.96
N HIS A 424 10.35 -17.12 9.89
CA HIS A 424 10.90 -16.16 8.93
C HIS A 424 11.69 -16.88 7.85
N THR A 425 11.00 -17.76 7.12
CA THR A 425 11.56 -18.53 5.99
C THR A 425 10.60 -18.53 4.81
N PHE A 426 11.13 -18.85 3.62
CA PHE A 426 10.30 -19.01 2.43
C PHE A 426 9.30 -20.17 2.56
N ASP A 427 9.60 -21.20 3.37
CA ASP A 427 8.63 -22.26 3.70
C ASP A 427 7.42 -21.72 4.48
N ALA A 428 7.62 -20.74 5.37
CA ALA A 428 6.53 -20.09 6.10
C ALA A 428 5.70 -19.18 5.17
N ALA A 429 6.34 -18.44 4.26
CA ALA A 429 5.64 -17.63 3.26
C ALA A 429 4.82 -18.52 2.29
N ASP A 430 5.40 -19.65 1.85
CA ASP A 430 4.69 -20.67 1.07
C ASP A 430 3.53 -21.28 1.87
N ALA A 431 3.73 -21.58 3.16
CA ALA A 431 2.70 -22.09 4.06
C ALA A 431 1.51 -21.14 4.23
N VAL A 432 1.74 -19.82 4.40
CA VAL A 432 0.66 -18.81 4.43
C VAL A 432 -0.07 -18.76 3.08
N GLY A 433 0.65 -18.79 1.97
CA GLY A 433 0.06 -18.86 0.63
C GLY A 433 -0.81 -20.09 0.41
N GLN A 434 -0.33 -21.28 0.80
CA GLN A 434 -1.10 -22.52 0.79
C GLN A 434 -2.35 -22.42 1.68
N ARG A 435 -2.24 -21.83 2.88
CA ARG A 435 -3.34 -21.68 3.84
C ARG A 435 -4.44 -20.79 3.28
N LEU A 436 -4.10 -19.61 2.74
CA LEU A 436 -5.06 -18.70 2.11
C LEU A 436 -5.71 -19.32 0.87
N ALA A 437 -4.91 -19.90 -0.04
CA ALA A 437 -5.42 -20.57 -1.24
C ALA A 437 -6.37 -21.72 -0.88
N MET A 438 -6.08 -22.51 0.17
CA MET A 438 -6.99 -23.55 0.65
C MET A 438 -8.38 -23.01 0.98
N HIS A 439 -8.50 -21.85 1.63
CA HIS A 439 -9.80 -21.26 1.95
C HIS A 439 -10.55 -20.85 0.67
N VAL A 440 -9.88 -20.17 -0.26
CA VAL A 440 -10.46 -19.73 -1.55
C VAL A 440 -10.91 -20.91 -2.41
N LEU A 441 -10.05 -21.91 -2.60
CA LEU A 441 -10.34 -23.08 -3.44
C LEU A 441 -11.43 -23.97 -2.86
N ARG A 442 -11.50 -24.12 -1.52
CA ARG A 442 -12.61 -24.83 -0.87
C ARG A 442 -13.93 -24.09 -1.02
N ALA A 443 -13.95 -22.78 -0.77
CA ALA A 443 -15.14 -21.96 -0.96
C ALA A 443 -15.66 -22.01 -2.40
N HIS A 444 -14.77 -22.07 -3.40
CA HIS A 444 -15.18 -22.31 -4.78
C HIS A 444 -15.77 -23.71 -4.99
N ARG A 445 -15.03 -24.77 -4.60
CA ARG A 445 -15.40 -26.18 -4.78
C ARG A 445 -16.74 -26.53 -4.11
N ASP A 446 -16.96 -26.00 -2.91
CA ASP A 446 -18.11 -26.32 -2.06
C ASP A 446 -19.33 -25.41 -2.34
N GLY A 447 -19.18 -24.43 -3.25
CA GLY A 447 -20.28 -23.57 -3.73
C GLY A 447 -20.59 -22.36 -2.83
N GLU A 448 -19.64 -21.93 -2.00
CA GLU A 448 -19.80 -20.80 -1.07
C GLU A 448 -19.62 -19.43 -1.77
N LEU A 449 -18.89 -19.38 -2.90
CA LEU A 449 -18.82 -18.17 -3.75
C LEU A 449 -20.17 -17.96 -4.47
N LEU A 450 -20.97 -17.00 -4.02
CA LEU A 450 -22.33 -16.79 -4.49
C LEU A 450 -22.37 -15.98 -5.80
N ALA A 451 -23.09 -16.51 -6.79
CA ALA A 451 -23.32 -15.84 -8.07
C ALA A 451 -23.98 -14.47 -7.87
N GLN A 452 -23.51 -13.48 -8.62
CA GLN A 452 -24.09 -12.15 -8.67
C GLN A 452 -25.01 -12.08 -9.89
N ASP A 453 -26.33 -12.08 -9.68
CA ASP A 453 -27.31 -11.98 -10.77
C ASP A 453 -27.29 -10.57 -11.39
N SER A 454 -26.92 -10.47 -12.67
CA SER A 454 -26.87 -9.21 -13.45
C SER A 454 -26.15 -8.06 -12.70
N PRO A 455 -24.86 -8.19 -12.39
CA PRO A 455 -24.15 -7.24 -11.53
C PRO A 455 -24.01 -5.89 -12.22
N ALA A 456 -24.61 -4.86 -11.63
CA ALA A 456 -24.43 -3.48 -12.06
C ALA A 456 -23.02 -2.99 -11.63
N LEU A 457 -22.23 -2.49 -12.59
CA LEU A 457 -20.96 -1.82 -12.36
C LEU A 457 -21.20 -0.33 -12.13
N SER A 458 -20.57 0.23 -11.10
CA SER A 458 -20.57 1.67 -10.83
C SER A 458 -19.32 2.08 -10.06
N PHE A 459 -18.90 3.33 -10.16
CA PHE A 459 -17.90 3.90 -9.26
C PHE A 459 -18.27 5.29 -8.78
N ARG A 460 -17.80 5.66 -7.60
CA ARG A 460 -17.74 7.04 -7.10
C ARG A 460 -16.37 7.27 -6.50
N THR A 461 -15.77 8.43 -6.76
CA THR A 461 -14.44 8.77 -6.23
C THR A 461 -14.37 10.26 -5.89
N VAL A 462 -13.59 10.59 -4.88
CA VAL A 462 -13.41 11.96 -4.41
C VAL A 462 -11.97 12.18 -3.97
N THR A 463 -11.37 13.26 -4.44
CA THR A 463 -10.09 13.74 -3.91
C THR A 463 -10.31 14.62 -2.69
N PHE A 464 -9.38 14.57 -1.74
CA PHE A 464 -9.40 15.40 -0.54
C PHE A 464 -7.98 15.74 -0.09
N LEU A 465 -7.87 16.74 0.78
CA LEU A 465 -6.59 17.21 1.33
C LEU A 465 -6.49 16.81 2.80
N THR A 466 -5.32 16.36 3.22
CA THR A 466 -4.96 16.17 4.63
C THR A 466 -3.64 16.89 4.93
N PRO A 467 -3.41 17.47 6.13
CA PRO A 467 -2.15 18.16 6.46
C PRO A 467 -0.99 17.21 6.78
N ILE A 468 0.24 17.51 6.36
CA ILE A 468 1.45 16.87 6.92
C ILE A 468 1.76 17.56 8.25
N GLU A 469 1.31 16.99 9.36
CA GLU A 469 1.59 17.53 10.71
C GLU A 469 2.78 16.83 11.38
N ASN A 470 3.03 15.56 11.03
CA ASN A 470 4.17 14.80 11.52
C ASN A 470 5.50 15.49 11.11
N THR A 471 6.26 15.90 12.12
CA THR A 471 7.53 16.62 11.96
C THR A 471 8.60 15.77 11.26
N ILE A 472 8.54 14.44 11.35
CA ILE A 472 9.46 13.53 10.65
C ILE A 472 9.27 13.69 9.14
N PHE A 473 8.03 13.65 8.64
CA PHE A 473 7.74 13.85 7.22
C PHE A 473 7.98 15.28 6.74
N GLN A 474 7.76 16.30 7.60
CA GLN A 474 8.18 17.67 7.28
C GLN A 474 9.71 17.77 7.11
N LEU A 475 10.51 17.12 7.96
CA LEU A 475 11.97 17.06 7.80
C LEU A 475 12.37 16.26 6.55
N ALA A 476 11.72 15.12 6.29
CA ALA A 476 12.03 14.26 5.15
C ALA A 476 11.77 14.96 3.81
N ALA A 477 10.64 15.63 3.64
CA ALA A 477 10.30 16.36 2.41
C ALA A 477 11.05 17.71 2.30
N PHE A 478 10.96 18.57 3.34
CA PHE A 478 11.41 19.97 3.25
C PHE A 478 12.82 20.23 3.79
N GLY A 479 13.42 19.27 4.49
CA GLY A 479 14.77 19.36 5.07
C GLY A 479 15.83 18.61 4.28
N VAL A 480 15.53 17.37 3.87
CA VAL A 480 16.47 16.46 3.18
C VAL A 480 16.00 15.95 1.82
N LYS A 481 14.81 16.36 1.34
CA LYS A 481 14.26 16.04 0.00
C LYS A 481 14.26 14.53 -0.34
N LEU A 482 13.88 13.70 0.63
CA LEU A 482 13.76 12.25 0.44
C LEU A 482 12.46 11.84 -0.28
N ILE A 483 11.39 12.62 -0.10
CA ILE A 483 10.04 12.28 -0.53
C ILE A 483 9.65 13.12 -1.75
N GLU A 484 9.57 12.48 -2.91
CA GLU A 484 9.08 13.06 -4.17
C GLU A 484 7.55 13.14 -4.15
N ARG A 485 6.98 14.25 -3.67
CA ARG A 485 5.53 14.40 -3.57
C ARG A 485 5.03 15.84 -3.76
N ASP A 486 3.89 15.97 -4.42
CA ASP A 486 3.16 17.24 -4.54
C ASP A 486 2.50 17.66 -3.22
N VAL A 487 2.83 18.86 -2.74
CA VAL A 487 2.12 19.51 -1.64
C VAL A 487 1.27 20.69 -2.12
N TYR A 488 0.32 21.10 -1.29
CA TYR A 488 -0.74 22.05 -1.61
C TYR A 488 -0.96 23.01 -0.44
N ASN A 489 -1.54 24.18 -0.75
CA ASN A 489 -2.11 25.14 0.20
C ASN A 489 -1.16 25.72 1.27
N ALA A 490 0.16 25.61 1.08
CA ALA A 490 1.14 26.19 2.01
C ALA A 490 2.31 26.91 1.31
N ALA A 491 2.58 28.12 1.78
CA ALA A 491 3.81 28.85 1.59
C ALA A 491 4.88 28.37 2.58
N GLN A 492 6.08 28.04 2.11
CA GLN A 492 7.20 27.71 2.98
C GLN A 492 7.83 28.98 3.56
N ILE A 493 7.88 29.09 4.89
CA ILE A 493 8.56 30.18 5.62
C ILE A 493 9.95 29.72 6.06
N ASN A 494 10.08 28.47 6.51
CA ASN A 494 11.33 27.70 6.65
C ASN A 494 10.99 26.19 6.72
N THR A 495 11.98 25.33 6.95
CA THR A 495 11.84 23.86 6.98
C THR A 495 10.71 23.33 7.85
N LEU A 496 10.38 23.99 8.98
CA LEU A 496 9.34 23.59 9.93
C LEU A 496 8.33 24.71 10.20
N GLN A 497 8.20 25.68 9.28
CA GLN A 497 7.23 26.75 9.41
C GLN A 497 6.59 27.08 8.07
N PHE A 498 5.26 27.05 8.07
CA PHE A 498 4.43 27.15 6.90
C PHE A 498 3.31 28.18 7.13
N TYR A 499 2.64 28.60 6.07
CA TYR A 499 1.57 29.58 6.11
C TYR A 499 0.51 29.29 5.02
N PRO A 500 -0.80 29.32 5.30
CA PRO A 500 -1.46 29.69 6.56
C PRO A 500 -1.39 28.61 7.66
N GLY A 501 -1.14 27.35 7.29
CA GLY A 501 -1.01 26.21 8.18
C GLY A 501 0.02 25.20 7.67
N PRO A 502 0.03 23.95 8.17
CA PRO A 502 0.88 22.87 7.67
C PRO A 502 0.66 22.62 6.16
N PRO A 503 1.67 22.12 5.43
CA PRO A 503 1.53 21.77 4.01
C PRO A 503 0.60 20.58 3.86
N GLN A 504 -0.31 20.65 2.88
CA GLN A 504 -1.31 19.59 2.67
C GLN A 504 -0.90 18.67 1.53
N VAL A 505 -1.29 17.40 1.58
CA VAL A 505 -1.17 16.48 0.45
C VAL A 505 -2.55 16.18 -0.13
N LEU A 506 -2.62 16.14 -1.45
CA LEU A 506 -3.79 15.65 -2.17
C LEU A 506 -3.75 14.11 -2.18
N THR A 507 -4.91 13.52 -1.90
CA THR A 507 -5.16 12.08 -1.87
C THR A 507 -6.59 11.79 -2.33
N GLU A 508 -7.00 10.53 -2.40
CA GLU A 508 -8.33 10.13 -2.85
C GLU A 508 -8.95 8.97 -2.05
N ALA A 509 -10.28 8.89 -2.12
CA ALA A 509 -11.05 7.72 -1.73
C ALA A 509 -11.97 7.32 -2.88
N SER A 510 -12.18 6.02 -3.06
CA SER A 510 -13.02 5.45 -4.11
C SER A 510 -13.92 4.36 -3.56
N VAL A 511 -15.12 4.24 -4.15
CA VAL A 511 -16.08 3.16 -3.95
C VAL A 511 -16.48 2.63 -5.32
N VAL A 512 -16.42 1.31 -5.53
CA VAL A 512 -16.87 0.64 -6.76
C VAL A 512 -17.91 -0.41 -6.40
N GLY A 513 -19.11 -0.29 -6.97
CA GLY A 513 -20.18 -1.28 -6.84
C GLY A 513 -20.11 -2.28 -8.00
N LEU A 514 -20.25 -3.57 -7.68
CA LEU A 514 -20.36 -4.67 -8.65
C LEU A 514 -21.43 -5.67 -8.16
N GLY A 515 -22.68 -5.44 -8.52
CA GLY A 515 -23.81 -6.21 -7.97
C GLY A 515 -23.97 -5.94 -6.47
N SER A 516 -23.79 -6.97 -5.62
CA SER A 516 -23.74 -6.78 -4.16
C SER A 516 -22.35 -6.45 -3.62
N VAL A 517 -21.28 -6.60 -4.41
CA VAL A 517 -19.92 -6.30 -3.94
C VAL A 517 -19.71 -4.78 -3.88
N ALA A 518 -19.22 -4.30 -2.75
CA ALA A 518 -18.83 -2.91 -2.54
C ALA A 518 -17.32 -2.84 -2.26
N PHE A 519 -16.53 -2.62 -3.31
CA PHE A 519 -15.12 -2.30 -3.18
C PHE A 519 -14.97 -0.88 -2.64
N PHE A 520 -14.06 -0.63 -1.70
CA PHE A 520 -13.73 0.72 -1.25
C PHE A 520 -12.28 0.86 -0.81
N THR A 521 -11.68 2.04 -1.04
CA THR A 521 -10.25 2.29 -0.82
C THR A 521 -9.97 3.19 0.38
N ALA A 522 -8.79 3.03 0.98
CA ALA A 522 -8.16 4.03 1.85
C ALA A 522 -6.72 4.35 1.39
N PRO A 523 -6.26 5.60 1.55
CA PRO A 523 -4.93 6.06 1.08
C PRO A 523 -3.75 5.63 1.98
N GLY A 524 -3.93 4.62 2.82
CA GLY A 524 -2.96 4.22 3.84
C GLY A 524 -3.40 2.99 4.62
N GLU A 525 -2.83 2.81 5.80
CA GLU A 525 -2.93 1.60 6.62
C GLU A 525 -4.00 1.82 7.70
N VAL A 526 -5.22 1.37 7.40
CA VAL A 526 -6.40 1.54 8.26
C VAL A 526 -6.42 0.52 9.39
N PHE A 527 -6.77 0.99 10.59
CA PHE A 527 -6.95 0.20 11.80
C PHE A 527 -8.24 -0.67 11.72
N PRO A 528 -8.17 -2.00 11.97
CA PRO A 528 -9.30 -2.92 11.80
C PRO A 528 -10.62 -2.46 12.43
N GLU A 529 -10.58 -1.97 13.66
CA GLU A 529 -11.76 -1.62 14.45
C GLU A 529 -12.53 -0.39 13.89
N SER A 530 -11.92 0.35 12.96
CA SER A 530 -12.60 1.37 12.15
C SER A 530 -13.60 0.75 11.14
N LEU A 531 -13.32 -0.47 10.66
CA LEU A 531 -14.17 -1.21 9.73
C LEU A 531 -15.21 -2.07 10.47
N VAL A 532 -14.75 -2.88 11.44
CA VAL A 532 -15.55 -3.91 12.13
C VAL A 532 -16.11 -3.51 13.48
N GLY A 533 -15.66 -2.42 14.09
CA GLY A 533 -15.97 -2.11 15.49
C GLY A 533 -15.29 -3.09 16.45
N GLY A 534 -16.00 -3.61 17.45
CA GLY A 534 -15.45 -4.57 18.42
C GLY A 534 -14.83 -3.95 19.67
N TYR A 535 -14.91 -2.62 19.80
CA TYR A 535 -14.52 -1.87 21.00
C TYR A 535 -15.19 -2.41 22.28
N PRO A 536 -14.51 -2.31 23.44
CA PRO A 536 -15.04 -2.69 24.76
C PRO A 536 -16.45 -2.14 25.05
N GLY A 537 -17.37 -3.03 25.41
CA GLY A 537 -18.76 -2.69 25.72
C GLY A 537 -19.61 -2.21 24.52
N ARG A 538 -19.15 -2.41 23.28
CA ARG A 538 -19.82 -1.99 22.05
C ARG A 538 -20.13 -3.17 21.13
N THR A 539 -20.90 -2.92 20.08
CA THR A 539 -21.10 -3.90 19.00
C THR A 539 -19.86 -4.01 18.11
N SER A 540 -19.73 -5.14 17.44
CA SER A 540 -18.96 -5.33 16.21
C SER A 540 -19.91 -5.68 15.07
N VAL A 541 -19.39 -5.68 13.84
CA VAL A 541 -20.02 -6.26 12.65
C VAL A 541 -19.04 -7.12 11.87
N TRP A 542 -19.58 -8.08 11.11
CA TRP A 542 -18.78 -9.09 10.44
C TRP A 542 -17.85 -9.85 11.39
N ASP A 543 -18.34 -10.17 12.60
CA ASP A 543 -17.77 -11.10 13.59
C ASP A 543 -16.22 -11.19 13.60
N PRO A 544 -15.50 -10.11 13.97
CA PRO A 544 -14.03 -10.09 13.99
C PRO A 544 -13.46 -10.94 15.14
N VAL A 545 -12.18 -11.31 15.02
CA VAL A 545 -11.43 -11.93 16.12
C VAL A 545 -10.97 -10.85 17.10
N ILE A 546 -11.24 -11.07 18.39
CA ILE A 546 -10.97 -10.10 19.47
C ILE A 546 -10.05 -10.74 20.53
N GLY A 547 -8.98 -10.02 20.90
CA GLY A 547 -7.99 -10.38 21.92
C GLY A 547 -6.66 -10.89 21.35
N ASP A 548 -5.59 -10.74 22.14
CA ASP A 548 -4.20 -11.07 21.75
C ASP A 548 -4.05 -12.54 21.28
N VAL A 549 -3.37 -12.74 20.15
CA VAL A 549 -3.24 -14.01 19.42
C VAL A 549 -1.95 -14.76 19.79
N GLU A 550 -0.95 -14.13 20.40
CA GLU A 550 0.35 -14.77 20.63
C GLU A 550 0.40 -15.67 21.88
N GLU A 551 -0.52 -15.49 22.83
CA GLU A 551 -1.01 -16.57 23.71
C GLU A 551 -2.52 -16.85 23.48
N ARG A 552 -2.92 -16.71 22.20
CA ARG A 552 -4.07 -17.32 21.48
C ARG A 552 -5.49 -16.86 21.79
N ARG A 553 -5.73 -16.29 22.96
CA ARG A 553 -6.84 -15.36 23.30
C ARG A 553 -6.61 -14.96 24.75
N ALA A 554 -6.71 -13.67 25.07
CA ALA A 554 -6.39 -13.17 26.40
C ALA A 554 -7.00 -14.01 27.53
N GLU A 555 -6.15 -14.65 28.34
CA GLU A 555 -6.57 -15.32 29.59
C GLU A 555 -7.13 -14.32 30.60
N ALA A 556 -6.74 -13.04 30.47
CA ALA A 556 -7.36 -11.93 31.17
C ALA A 556 -8.71 -11.56 30.52
N VAL A 557 -9.75 -11.53 31.35
CA VAL A 557 -11.04 -10.93 31.04
C VAL A 557 -11.03 -9.45 31.41
N CYS A 558 -11.63 -8.62 30.54
CA CYS A 558 -11.57 -7.17 30.67
C CYS A 558 -12.87 -6.57 31.23
N GLY A 559 -12.73 -5.38 31.81
CA GLY A 559 -13.85 -4.56 32.24
C GLY A 559 -14.60 -3.90 31.08
N PRO A 560 -15.76 -3.24 31.35
CA PRO A 560 -16.50 -2.47 30.35
C PRO A 560 -15.74 -1.26 29.78
N ASP A 561 -14.60 -0.92 30.38
CA ASP A 561 -13.63 0.10 29.98
C ASP A 561 -12.49 -0.47 29.12
N GLY A 562 -12.46 -1.79 28.84
CA GLY A 562 -11.43 -2.44 28.03
C GLY A 562 -10.15 -2.77 28.77
N MET A 563 -10.06 -2.49 30.07
CA MET A 563 -8.86 -2.69 30.87
C MET A 563 -8.89 -4.04 31.61
N PRO A 564 -7.74 -4.75 31.73
CA PRO A 564 -7.68 -6.03 32.43
C PRO A 564 -8.09 -5.92 33.91
N LEU A 565 -8.97 -6.83 34.35
CA LEU A 565 -9.46 -6.86 35.73
C LEU A 565 -8.39 -7.40 36.71
N GLU A 566 -8.49 -7.02 37.98
CA GLU A 566 -7.63 -7.59 39.03
C GLU A 566 -7.96 -9.07 39.27
N GLY A 567 -6.94 -9.84 39.69
CA GLY A 567 -6.99 -11.31 39.73
C GLY A 567 -8.03 -11.88 40.70
N GLY A 568 -9.22 -12.17 40.21
CA GLY A 568 -10.31 -12.80 40.95
C GLY A 568 -11.72 -12.42 40.49
N ASP A 569 -11.85 -11.36 39.70
CA ASP A 569 -13.15 -10.88 39.18
C ASP A 569 -13.57 -11.62 37.88
N GLU A 570 -14.88 -11.82 37.71
CA GLU A 570 -15.48 -12.33 36.47
C GLU A 570 -15.74 -11.16 35.50
N GLY A 571 -15.13 -11.20 34.31
CA GLY A 571 -15.32 -10.23 33.23
C GLY A 571 -15.97 -10.84 31.99
N GLU A 572 -16.50 -10.00 31.10
CA GLU A 572 -17.48 -10.41 30.08
C GLU A 572 -16.89 -10.66 28.68
N SER A 573 -15.61 -10.35 28.44
CA SER A 573 -14.95 -10.50 27.13
C SER A 573 -13.42 -10.62 27.23
N PRO A 574 -12.73 -11.17 26.21
CA PRO A 574 -11.27 -11.18 26.14
C PRO A 574 -10.71 -9.76 26.15
N CYS A 575 -9.55 -9.57 26.79
CA CYS A 575 -8.87 -8.28 26.78
C CYS A 575 -8.28 -7.91 25.41
N VAL A 576 -8.53 -6.65 25.02
CA VAL A 576 -7.94 -6.00 23.83
C VAL A 576 -6.73 -5.13 24.16
N VAL A 577 -6.33 -5.03 25.43
CA VAL A 577 -5.17 -4.24 25.90
C VAL A 577 -4.31 -5.07 26.86
N ARG A 578 -2.99 -4.89 26.84
CA ARG A 578 -2.06 -5.52 27.81
C ARG A 578 -2.15 -4.85 29.20
N PRO A 579 -2.02 -5.59 30.32
CA PRO A 579 -2.18 -5.03 31.67
C PRO A 579 -1.16 -3.94 32.06
N ASP A 580 -0.01 -3.89 31.38
CA ASP A 580 1.08 -2.94 31.57
C ASP A 580 1.17 -1.88 30.45
N GLN A 581 0.14 -1.78 29.61
CA GLN A 581 0.06 -0.79 28.53
C GLN A 581 0.15 0.64 29.10
N VAL A 582 1.21 1.36 28.71
CA VAL A 582 1.31 2.81 28.85
C VAL A 582 0.46 3.45 27.75
N ASN A 583 -0.19 4.57 28.03
CA ASN A 583 -1.09 5.27 27.10
C ASN A 583 -2.10 4.32 26.38
N PRO A 584 -2.95 3.58 27.13
CA PRO A 584 -3.96 2.74 26.51
C PRO A 584 -5.07 3.58 25.82
N PRO A 585 -5.74 3.06 24.78
CA PRO A 585 -6.73 3.81 24.02
C PRO A 585 -7.90 4.35 24.85
N ASP A 586 -8.37 5.59 24.59
CA ASP A 586 -9.55 6.13 25.27
C ASP A 586 -10.84 5.54 24.65
N PHE A 587 -11.24 4.37 25.13
CA PHE A 587 -12.49 3.72 24.78
C PHE A 587 -13.75 4.48 25.23
N GLY A 588 -13.62 5.62 25.93
CA GLY A 588 -14.69 6.60 26.11
C GLY A 588 -14.89 7.47 24.86
N LEU A 589 -13.80 7.82 24.17
CA LEU A 589 -13.78 8.65 22.95
C LEU A 589 -13.95 7.87 21.63
N ALA A 590 -13.69 6.56 21.62
CA ALA A 590 -13.89 5.69 20.46
C ALA A 590 -15.29 5.85 19.78
N PRO A 591 -15.46 5.51 18.49
CA PRO A 591 -16.74 5.62 17.77
C PRO A 591 -17.76 4.53 18.16
N ARG A 592 -19.07 4.85 18.12
CA ARG A 592 -20.17 3.94 18.54
C ARG A 592 -20.87 3.20 17.38
N GLY A 593 -20.29 3.28 16.19
CA GLY A 593 -20.95 2.93 14.94
C GLY A 593 -21.94 4.01 14.45
N PRO A 594 -22.48 3.86 13.22
CA PRO A 594 -22.24 2.75 12.31
C PRO A 594 -20.78 2.68 11.85
N TYR A 595 -20.16 1.51 12.01
CA TYR A 595 -18.78 1.27 11.55
C TYR A 595 -18.74 1.19 10.03
N ILE A 596 -17.57 1.26 9.40
CA ILE A 596 -17.51 1.49 7.95
C ILE A 596 -18.19 0.34 7.17
N TYR A 597 -18.09 -0.92 7.61
CA TYR A 597 -18.85 -2.02 7.00
C TYR A 597 -20.38 -1.95 7.20
N GLU A 598 -20.89 -1.24 8.21
CA GLU A 598 -22.33 -0.94 8.34
C GLU A 598 -22.78 0.17 7.38
N ARG A 599 -21.92 1.17 7.12
CA ARG A 599 -22.24 2.30 6.23
C ARG A 599 -22.45 1.88 4.78
N LEU A 600 -21.87 0.76 4.35
CA LEU A 600 -22.11 0.14 3.04
C LEU A 600 -23.54 -0.42 2.89
N GLY A 601 -24.24 -0.69 4.01
CA GLY A 601 -25.60 -1.22 4.04
C GLY A 601 -25.67 -2.75 4.10
N SER A 602 -26.73 -3.27 4.75
CA SER A 602 -26.85 -4.69 5.15
C SER A 602 -27.07 -5.71 4.02
N GLY A 603 -26.86 -5.33 2.76
CA GLY A 603 -26.89 -6.20 1.59
C GLY A 603 -25.59 -6.16 0.77
N ALA A 604 -24.60 -5.38 1.20
CA ALA A 604 -23.30 -5.29 0.56
C ALA A 604 -22.36 -6.40 1.04
N LEU A 605 -21.56 -6.95 0.12
CA LEU A 605 -20.35 -7.71 0.45
C LEU A 605 -19.18 -6.71 0.46
N PRO A 606 -18.62 -6.34 1.63
CA PRO A 606 -17.48 -5.43 1.70
C PRO A 606 -16.26 -6.03 1.01
N PHE A 607 -15.53 -5.20 0.25
CA PHE A 607 -14.19 -5.52 -0.22
C PHE A 607 -13.29 -4.31 0.04
N PHE A 608 -12.57 -4.31 1.16
CA PHE A 608 -11.68 -3.22 1.51
C PHE A 608 -10.33 -3.33 0.76
N ILE A 609 -9.81 -2.19 0.32
CA ILE A 609 -8.50 -2.05 -0.33
C ILE A 609 -7.69 -0.99 0.44
N GLY A 610 -6.77 -1.44 1.31
CA GLY A 610 -5.75 -0.60 1.92
C GLY A 610 -4.74 -0.11 0.87
N LEU A 611 -4.07 1.01 1.18
CA LEU A 611 -3.09 1.67 0.29
C LEU A 611 -3.60 1.89 -1.15
N GLY A 612 -4.91 2.15 -1.29
CA GLY A 612 -5.63 2.25 -2.56
C GLY A 612 -5.80 3.69 -3.02
N GLY A 613 -5.06 4.06 -4.07
CA GLY A 613 -4.98 5.40 -4.66
C GLY A 613 -3.78 6.23 -4.16
N ASP A 614 -3.14 5.80 -3.07
CA ASP A 614 -2.06 6.53 -2.41
C ASP A 614 -1.33 5.69 -1.34
N PHE A 615 -0.23 6.23 -0.82
CA PHE A 615 0.45 5.76 0.40
C PHE A 615 0.75 6.95 1.33
N LEU A 616 0.04 7.01 2.47
CA LEU A 616 0.18 8.01 3.54
C LEU A 616 0.63 7.41 4.89
N GLY A 617 1.03 6.13 4.89
CA GLY A 617 1.32 5.36 6.09
C GLY A 617 0.09 5.11 6.96
N TYR A 618 0.28 5.05 8.29
CA TYR A 618 -0.76 4.69 9.24
C TYR A 618 -1.86 5.73 9.39
N MET A 619 -3.10 5.25 9.37
CA MET A 619 -4.32 6.02 9.59
C MET A 619 -4.81 5.80 11.03
N VAL A 620 -3.98 6.20 11.99
CA VAL A 620 -4.25 6.06 13.44
C VAL A 620 -5.54 6.82 13.81
N PRO A 621 -6.54 6.17 14.44
CA PRO A 621 -7.76 6.83 14.86
C PRO A 621 -7.53 7.88 15.97
N SER A 622 -8.23 9.01 15.88
CA SER A 622 -8.07 10.16 16.80
C SER A 622 -8.52 9.93 18.26
N TYR A 623 -9.06 8.75 18.59
CA TYR A 623 -9.36 8.35 19.98
C TYR A 623 -8.17 7.67 20.68
N ASP A 624 -7.14 7.29 19.91
CA ASP A 624 -5.94 6.57 20.33
C ASP A 624 -4.63 7.30 19.92
N TYR A 625 -4.75 8.46 19.27
CA TYR A 625 -3.61 9.24 18.78
C TYR A 625 -3.03 10.16 19.86
N GLU A 626 -1.86 9.82 20.39
CA GLU A 626 -1.12 10.64 21.37
C GLU A 626 -0.22 11.70 20.70
N GLY A 627 0.35 11.35 19.55
CA GLY A 627 1.22 12.18 18.71
C GLY A 627 2.72 12.06 19.03
N PRO A 628 3.60 12.10 18.01
CA PRO A 628 5.04 11.96 18.21
C PRO A 628 5.64 13.14 18.96
N GLN A 629 6.49 12.87 19.94
CA GLN A 629 7.23 13.87 20.71
C GLN A 629 8.45 14.35 19.89
N GLY A 630 8.17 15.15 18.86
CA GLY A 630 9.14 15.67 17.89
C GLY A 630 9.51 14.65 16.83
N THR A 631 10.42 13.73 17.15
CA THR A 631 10.85 12.63 16.26
C THR A 631 10.91 11.28 16.99
N GLN A 632 10.16 11.14 18.08
CA GLN A 632 10.06 9.92 18.88
C GLN A 632 8.58 9.58 19.09
N ALA A 633 8.25 8.28 19.06
CA ALA A 633 6.92 7.79 19.37
C ALA A 633 6.49 8.15 20.80
N ALA A 634 5.18 8.25 21.03
CA ALA A 634 4.65 8.32 22.39
C ALA A 634 4.92 7.00 23.15
N PRO A 635 5.08 7.02 24.50
CA PRO A 635 5.35 5.82 25.26
C PRO A 635 4.14 4.87 25.28
N GLY A 636 4.30 3.65 24.75
CA GLY A 636 3.26 2.62 24.76
C GLY A 636 2.78 2.19 23.38
N SER A 637 3.65 1.59 22.55
CA SER A 637 3.27 1.08 21.22
C SER A 637 2.62 2.11 20.28
N HIS A 638 3.14 3.34 20.22
CA HIS A 638 2.71 4.39 19.28
C HIS A 638 3.69 4.56 18.10
N TYR A 639 4.18 3.47 17.52
CA TYR A 639 5.15 3.50 16.40
C TYR A 639 4.53 4.05 15.11
N GLU A 640 3.29 3.69 14.88
CA GLU A 640 2.43 4.03 13.75
C GLU A 640 2.31 5.55 13.62
N GLU A 641 2.29 6.28 14.73
CA GLU A 641 2.18 7.75 14.78
C GLU A 641 3.46 8.47 14.34
N THR A 642 4.61 7.80 14.38
CA THR A 642 5.83 8.31 13.73
C THR A 642 5.85 8.08 12.22
N ASN A 643 4.98 7.20 11.72
CA ASN A 643 4.91 6.77 10.31
C ASN A 643 3.58 7.15 9.61
N GLY A 644 2.63 7.79 10.29
CA GLY A 644 1.43 8.40 9.73
C GLY A 644 1.57 9.91 9.53
N VAL A 645 0.85 10.50 8.57
CA VAL A 645 0.99 11.94 8.21
C VAL A 645 0.50 12.91 9.29
N ASN A 646 -0.51 12.52 10.07
CA ASN A 646 -1.15 13.29 11.15
C ASN A 646 -2.10 12.34 11.95
N GLY A 647 -2.79 12.87 12.97
CA GLY A 647 -3.82 12.14 13.76
C GLY A 647 -5.28 12.37 13.32
N GLN A 648 -5.49 12.89 12.11
CA GLN A 648 -6.76 13.42 11.59
C GLN A 648 -7.18 12.71 10.27
N ILE A 649 -6.25 12.06 9.55
CA ILE A 649 -6.44 11.42 8.25
C ILE A 649 -7.55 10.35 8.28
N GLN A 650 -7.70 9.61 9.37
CA GLN A 650 -8.82 8.67 9.54
C GLN A 650 -10.18 9.40 9.45
N ALA A 651 -10.31 10.56 10.09
CA ALA A 651 -11.53 11.36 10.06
C ALA A 651 -11.71 12.14 8.74
N ASP A 652 -10.64 12.59 8.10
CA ASP A 652 -10.68 13.18 6.76
C ASP A 652 -11.15 12.14 5.72
N TRP A 653 -10.63 10.91 5.80
CA TRP A 653 -11.03 9.79 4.96
C TRP A 653 -12.48 9.35 5.23
N GLU A 654 -12.92 9.25 6.48
CA GLU A 654 -14.33 8.97 6.78
C GLU A 654 -15.27 10.05 6.22
N ALA A 655 -14.90 11.34 6.34
CA ALA A 655 -15.67 12.43 5.75
C ALA A 655 -15.66 12.40 4.21
N ALA A 656 -14.58 11.89 3.59
CA ALA A 656 -14.53 11.62 2.16
C ALA A 656 -15.43 10.43 1.77
N LEU A 657 -15.37 9.32 2.51
CA LEU A 657 -16.13 8.11 2.26
C LEU A 657 -17.64 8.31 2.47
N ASP A 658 -18.06 9.07 3.49
CA ASP A 658 -19.47 9.44 3.70
C ASP A 658 -20.04 10.24 2.50
N ARG A 659 -19.21 11.05 1.80
CA ARG A 659 -19.57 11.74 0.55
C ARG A 659 -19.71 10.79 -0.65
N LEU A 660 -19.14 9.58 -0.58
CA LEU A 660 -19.27 8.51 -1.58
C LEU A 660 -20.46 7.58 -1.29
N LEU A 661 -20.70 7.25 -0.01
CA LEU A 661 -21.77 6.33 0.39
C LEU A 661 -23.15 7.01 0.44
N THR A 662 -23.22 8.31 0.71
CA THR A 662 -24.49 9.06 0.68
C THR A 662 -25.08 9.06 -0.75
N PRO A 663 -26.31 8.55 -0.98
CA PRO A 663 -26.98 8.62 -2.29
C PRO A 663 -27.22 10.06 -2.75
N ARG A 664 -27.29 10.27 -4.08
CA ARG A 664 -27.68 11.55 -4.71
C ARG A 664 -29.20 11.64 -4.91
#